data_AF-A0A3B0SXC2-F1
#
_entry.id   AF-A0A3B0SXC2-F1
#
_cell.length_a   1.000
_cell.length_b   1.000
_cell.length_c   1.000
_cell.angle_alpha   90.00
_cell.angle_beta   90.00
_cell.angle_gamma   90.00
#
_symmetry.space_group_name_H-M   'P 1'
#
loop_
_entity.id
_entity.type
_entity.pdbx_description
1 polymer ?
#
loop_
_entity_poly.entity_id
_entity_poly.type
_entity_poly.pdbx_seq_one_letter_code
_entity_poly.pdbx_strand_id
1 'polypeptide(L)'
;MKTLVRTIENAPLCKIIFTDFFDTLTHRTVHPHYAIKLWGKFLRRELGLNISPNELFAIRIDSLTYLSKKHKTRGIELPYELLTKEIYLRLLNVDILRDTPFDTFKRIFEHADYISEISVQFKNEKVIEGLVQFKEKGYRIYLVSDFFLPKRIIAKILEFHEISQLFEDVFISCSIGKSKESGSLYPYILETIGSKAEETIMIGDNMRSDILNAAKYGIQGIHTRHLRHKLRNRRNLFGNDAHDFKKTCSKVESRCAKSNYPLSEYIIHFYFFTERLYIKAHKDGVKNLFFLSREGLFLKRIFDIYQDLNQFTSENKIHTHYFKASRQSAQKITLRPLCDEDFKKIDGVNAEMSLKLLLTWFLFSEDVKTRIIDELEVNSNEIIPDFFNSEVMLKLRENKLFIEEYEAHRKNQQHAFLSYIKSFDVNIKEEGIALVDVGWGGTMQECIYHFLKKEVPVTGYYIGLKEIYDIEPNTKRYGLNFSIYPSHGISDDILKANGQLYEQLLGAPHGSTLGYSIVDGSPQTIEFHEENEKYVFDKLIKDVQEYMVLEFEILFLVLRPINYSHTMAQEYMTNMALRNGIFTSKKKIKFINDLSKGFYQNVGENKVGLAYSPNQLRSSKFSLFKQFLRSPEKVFRLIVKIKPYLYVKGLYWLSWHVNMAYYYMKFNFWVKKKWFPKSLLKS
;
A
#
# COMPACT_ATOMS: atom_id res chain seq x y z
N MET A 1 -1.06 13.89 -41.33
CA MET A 1 -0.26 12.82 -41.97
C MET A 1 -0.14 13.06 -43.47
N LYS A 2 -1.19 12.92 -44.30
CA LYS A 2 -1.11 13.14 -45.77
C LYS A 2 -0.41 14.44 -46.17
N THR A 3 -0.71 15.56 -45.49
CA THR A 3 -0.06 16.85 -45.75
C THR A 3 1.41 16.87 -45.31
N LEU A 4 1.73 16.28 -44.16
CA LEU A 4 3.09 16.23 -43.62
C LEU A 4 4.02 15.37 -44.50
N VAL A 5 3.51 14.19 -44.91
CA VAL A 5 4.23 13.30 -45.83
C VAL A 5 4.50 13.99 -47.16
N ARG A 6 3.46 14.56 -47.76
CA ARG A 6 3.56 15.29 -49.03
C ARG A 6 4.52 16.49 -48.96
N THR A 7 4.54 17.25 -47.86
CA THR A 7 5.45 18.40 -47.72
C THR A 7 6.92 17.97 -47.67
N ILE A 8 7.23 16.88 -46.97
CA ILE A 8 8.61 16.37 -46.88
C ILE A 8 9.03 15.71 -48.20
N GLU A 9 8.16 14.91 -48.83
CA GLU A 9 8.43 14.30 -50.13
C GLU A 9 8.61 15.32 -51.27
N ASN A 10 7.96 16.49 -51.15
CA ASN A 10 8.12 17.59 -52.10
C ASN A 10 9.39 18.43 -51.85
N ALA A 11 10.20 18.12 -50.84
CA ALA A 11 11.46 18.80 -50.54
C ALA A 11 12.65 17.90 -50.94
N PRO A 12 13.12 17.95 -52.20
CA PRO A 12 14.04 16.95 -52.76
C PRO A 12 15.43 16.92 -52.11
N LEU A 13 15.85 18.03 -51.49
CA LEU A 13 17.11 18.13 -50.77
C LEU A 13 17.01 17.64 -49.31
N CYS A 14 15.78 17.46 -48.79
CA CYS A 14 15.57 17.11 -47.40
C CYS A 14 16.01 15.66 -47.13
N LYS A 15 16.94 15.48 -46.21
CA LYS A 15 17.38 14.16 -45.71
C LYS A 15 17.34 14.08 -44.18
N ILE A 16 17.12 15.21 -43.52
CA ILE A 16 17.19 15.35 -42.06
C ILE A 16 15.88 15.92 -41.54
N ILE A 17 15.37 15.32 -40.47
CA ILE A 17 14.15 15.76 -39.78
C ILE A 17 14.51 16.11 -38.34
N PHE A 18 14.30 17.37 -37.97
CA PHE A 18 14.19 17.79 -36.58
C PHE A 18 12.73 17.69 -36.16
N THR A 19 12.48 17.14 -34.98
CA THR A 19 11.13 17.05 -34.44
C THR A 19 11.12 17.49 -32.98
N ASP A 20 10.11 18.25 -32.60
CA ASP A 20 9.86 18.55 -31.20
C ASP A 20 9.30 17.33 -30.46
N PHE A 21 9.43 17.33 -29.14
CA PHE A 21 8.96 16.22 -28.31
C PHE A 21 7.55 16.45 -27.76
N PHE A 22 7.40 17.45 -26.89
CA PHE A 22 6.16 17.68 -26.15
C PHE A 22 5.12 18.39 -27.00
N ASP A 23 3.85 17.99 -26.86
CA ASP A 23 2.73 18.50 -27.66
C ASP A 23 2.87 18.22 -29.19
N THR A 24 3.94 17.51 -29.60
CA THR A 24 4.21 17.05 -30.96
C THR A 24 4.19 15.52 -31.04
N LEU A 25 5.12 14.83 -30.37
CA LEU A 25 5.22 13.36 -30.33
C LEU A 25 4.53 12.75 -29.12
N THR A 26 4.63 13.41 -27.98
CA THR A 26 3.99 12.99 -26.73
C THR A 26 3.07 14.08 -26.22
N HIS A 27 1.90 13.67 -25.72
CA HIS A 27 0.88 14.55 -25.16
C HIS A 27 0.66 14.22 -23.69
N ARG A 28 0.23 15.20 -22.89
CA ARG A 28 -0.09 14.98 -21.47
C ARG A 28 -1.58 14.96 -21.21
N THR A 29 -2.02 14.12 -20.28
CA THR A 29 -3.40 14.10 -19.78
C THR A 29 -3.68 15.26 -18.81
N VAL A 30 -2.63 15.89 -18.28
CA VAL A 30 -2.66 17.01 -17.32
C VAL A 30 -1.88 18.22 -17.84
N HIS A 31 -1.98 19.36 -17.16
CA HIS A 31 -1.15 20.53 -17.44
C HIS A 31 0.34 20.27 -17.09
N PRO A 32 1.33 20.81 -17.83
CA PRO A 32 2.75 20.59 -17.55
C PRO A 32 3.18 20.91 -16.11
N HIS A 33 2.70 22.00 -15.51
CA HIS A 33 2.98 22.31 -14.09
C HIS A 33 2.44 21.25 -13.12
N TYR A 34 1.38 20.52 -13.50
CA TYR A 34 0.87 19.43 -12.70
C TYR A 34 1.81 18.23 -12.71
N ALA A 35 2.54 17.97 -13.82
CA ALA A 35 3.60 16.97 -13.84
C ALA A 35 4.71 17.33 -12.82
N ILE A 36 5.09 18.61 -12.72
CA ILE A 36 6.04 19.08 -11.68
C ILE A 36 5.45 18.90 -10.27
N LYS A 37 4.15 19.12 -10.08
CA LYS A 37 3.49 18.83 -8.79
C LYS A 37 3.51 17.33 -8.47
N LEU A 38 3.37 16.46 -9.46
CA LEU A 38 3.54 15.00 -9.30
C LEU A 38 4.99 14.63 -8.98
N TRP A 39 6.00 15.31 -9.54
CA TRP A 39 7.38 15.17 -9.11
C TRP A 39 7.51 15.41 -7.60
N GLY A 40 6.87 16.45 -7.07
CA GLY A 40 6.83 16.71 -5.61
C GLY A 40 6.16 15.58 -4.82
N LYS A 41 5.10 14.96 -5.36
CA LYS A 41 4.44 13.78 -4.75
C LYS A 41 5.42 12.61 -4.65
N PHE A 42 6.12 12.27 -5.73
CA PHE A 42 7.06 11.14 -5.75
C PHE A 42 8.30 11.42 -4.92
N LEU A 43 8.88 12.62 -5.01
CA LEU A 43 10.05 13.00 -4.22
C LEU A 43 9.76 12.90 -2.71
N ARG A 44 8.60 13.40 -2.27
CA ARG A 44 8.17 13.31 -0.87
C ARG A 44 8.08 11.85 -0.40
N ARG A 45 7.56 10.95 -1.23
CA ARG A 45 7.42 9.53 -0.91
C ARG A 45 8.79 8.87 -0.76
N GLU A 46 9.66 9.02 -1.75
CA GLU A 46 10.98 8.37 -1.79
C GLU A 46 11.98 8.88 -0.76
N LEU A 47 11.80 10.11 -0.28
CA LEU A 47 12.68 10.71 0.73
C LEU A 47 12.00 10.82 2.11
N GLY A 48 10.78 10.30 2.27
CA GLY A 48 10.03 10.37 3.54
C GLY A 48 9.78 11.80 4.05
N LEU A 49 9.73 12.80 3.16
CA LEU A 49 9.75 14.21 3.55
C LEU A 49 8.46 14.66 4.23
N ASN A 50 8.60 15.49 5.26
CA ASN A 50 7.48 16.10 5.98
C ASN A 50 7.09 17.48 5.39
N ILE A 51 6.86 17.53 4.09
CA ILE A 51 6.46 18.73 3.33
C ILE A 51 5.39 18.35 2.31
N SER A 52 4.47 19.27 1.98
CA SER A 52 3.44 18.97 0.99
C SER A 52 3.99 19.01 -0.45
N PRO A 53 3.41 18.22 -1.39
CA PRO A 53 3.77 18.30 -2.81
C PRO A 53 3.58 19.70 -3.42
N ASN A 54 2.63 20.49 -2.89
CA ASN A 54 2.40 21.86 -3.33
C ASN A 54 3.55 22.78 -2.93
N GLU A 55 4.09 22.62 -1.71
CA GLU A 55 5.25 23.39 -1.26
C GLU A 55 6.52 23.00 -2.01
N LEU A 56 6.74 21.69 -2.28
CA LEU A 56 7.85 21.26 -3.13
C LEU A 56 7.76 21.85 -4.55
N PHE A 57 6.56 21.87 -5.12
CA PHE A 57 6.30 22.55 -6.39
C PHE A 57 6.68 24.03 -6.31
N ALA A 58 6.23 24.76 -5.29
CA ALA A 58 6.56 26.17 -5.10
C ALA A 58 8.08 26.38 -4.95
N ILE A 59 8.75 25.59 -4.10
CA ILE A 59 10.22 25.63 -3.93
C ILE A 59 10.92 25.46 -5.27
N ARG A 60 10.47 24.53 -6.12
CA ARG A 60 11.07 24.32 -7.44
C ARG A 60 10.89 25.52 -8.36
N ILE A 61 9.71 26.12 -8.41
CA ILE A 61 9.45 27.34 -9.20
C ILE A 61 10.26 28.53 -8.69
N ASP A 62 10.36 28.72 -7.38
CA ASP A 62 11.15 29.80 -6.78
C ASP A 62 12.65 29.60 -7.01
N SER A 63 13.14 28.36 -6.95
CA SER A 63 14.53 28.01 -7.25
C SER A 63 14.84 28.29 -8.72
N LEU A 64 13.95 27.90 -9.63
CA LEU A 64 14.10 28.18 -11.06
C LEU A 64 14.12 29.68 -11.33
N THR A 65 13.24 30.45 -10.69
CA THR A 65 13.15 31.90 -10.85
C THR A 65 14.41 32.59 -10.32
N TYR A 66 14.91 32.20 -9.15
CA TYR A 66 16.15 32.71 -8.58
C TYR A 66 17.35 32.44 -9.49
N LEU A 67 17.53 31.18 -9.90
CA LEU A 67 18.67 30.78 -10.74
C LEU A 67 18.61 31.43 -12.13
N SER A 68 17.43 31.53 -12.74
CA SER A 68 17.26 32.21 -14.03
C SER A 68 17.71 33.68 -13.95
N LYS A 69 17.34 34.39 -12.87
CA LYS A 69 17.78 35.77 -12.62
C LYS A 69 19.30 35.86 -12.37
N LYS A 70 19.83 34.98 -11.52
CA LYS A 70 21.26 34.95 -11.14
C LYS A 70 22.16 34.71 -12.35
N HIS A 71 21.79 33.79 -13.23
CA HIS A 71 22.57 33.40 -14.40
C HIS A 71 22.17 34.15 -15.68
N LYS A 72 21.21 35.08 -15.61
CA LYS A 72 20.67 35.84 -16.76
C LYS A 72 20.30 34.94 -17.94
N THR A 73 19.71 33.78 -17.64
CA THR A 73 19.30 32.75 -18.61
C THR A 73 17.83 32.41 -18.44
N ARG A 74 17.23 31.77 -19.45
CA ARG A 74 15.86 31.27 -19.35
C ARG A 74 15.82 29.99 -18.52
N GLY A 75 14.73 29.74 -17.82
CA GLY A 75 14.60 28.54 -17.00
C GLY A 75 14.76 27.22 -17.79
N ILE A 76 14.37 27.20 -19.07
CA ILE A 76 14.53 26.05 -19.97
C ILE A 76 15.98 25.84 -20.46
N GLU A 77 16.84 26.85 -20.37
CA GLU A 77 18.27 26.79 -20.72
C GLU A 77 19.14 26.53 -19.48
N LEU A 78 18.57 26.63 -18.28
CA LEU A 78 19.29 26.43 -17.03
C LEU A 78 19.76 24.97 -16.88
N PRO A 79 21.04 24.73 -16.56
CA PRO A 79 21.53 23.38 -16.27
C PRO A 79 20.75 22.71 -15.14
N TYR A 80 20.31 21.48 -15.40
CA TYR A 80 19.48 20.71 -14.48
C TYR A 80 20.12 20.53 -13.09
N GLU A 81 21.43 20.30 -13.04
CA GLU A 81 22.17 20.09 -11.80
C GLU A 81 22.21 21.32 -10.89
N LEU A 82 22.17 22.53 -11.44
CA LEU A 82 22.07 23.75 -10.65
C LEU A 82 20.72 23.82 -9.93
N LEU A 83 19.64 23.47 -10.64
CA LEU A 83 18.30 23.42 -10.06
C LEU A 83 18.20 22.34 -8.97
N THR A 84 18.70 21.13 -9.24
CA THR A 84 18.72 20.04 -8.26
C THR A 84 19.52 20.42 -7.01
N LYS A 85 20.70 21.04 -7.18
CA LYS A 85 21.55 21.47 -6.06
C LYS A 85 20.93 22.61 -5.25
N GLU A 86 20.30 23.58 -5.90
CA GLU A 86 19.60 24.67 -5.22
C GLU A 86 18.45 24.14 -4.34
N ILE A 87 17.62 23.23 -4.88
CA ILE A 87 16.53 22.63 -4.13
C ILE A 87 17.06 21.78 -2.97
N TYR A 88 18.10 20.98 -3.21
CA TYR A 88 18.78 20.20 -2.17
C TYR A 88 19.24 21.09 -1.00
N LEU A 89 19.95 22.18 -1.30
CA LEU A 89 20.44 23.12 -0.28
C LEU A 89 19.30 23.81 0.46
N ARG A 90 18.21 24.19 -0.23
CA ARG A 90 17.02 24.76 0.43
C ARG A 90 16.39 23.79 1.41
N LEU A 91 16.23 22.52 1.02
CA LEU A 91 15.63 21.50 1.88
C LEU A 91 16.52 21.13 3.07
N LEU A 92 17.84 21.10 2.88
CA LEU A 92 18.81 20.93 3.97
C LEU A 92 18.75 22.10 4.96
N ASN A 93 18.74 23.34 4.46
CA ASN A 93 18.81 24.55 5.29
C ASN A 93 17.61 24.72 6.24
N VAL A 94 16.47 24.09 5.94
CA VAL A 94 15.27 24.12 6.79
C VAL A 94 15.01 22.78 7.49
N ASP A 95 16.01 21.90 7.54
CA ASP A 95 15.98 20.58 8.20
C ASP A 95 14.85 19.65 7.72
N ILE A 96 14.33 19.88 6.51
CA ILE A 96 13.33 19.00 5.87
C ILE A 96 14.00 17.75 5.31
N LEU A 97 15.19 17.91 4.72
CA LEU A 97 16.05 16.81 4.30
C LEU A 97 17.13 16.62 5.36
N ARG A 98 17.35 15.38 5.81
CA ARG A 98 18.38 15.01 6.79
C ARG A 98 19.13 13.79 6.31
N ASP A 99 20.41 13.70 6.64
CA ASP A 99 21.24 12.51 6.47
C ASP A 99 21.22 11.87 5.07
N THR A 100 20.94 12.67 4.03
CA THR A 100 20.84 12.22 2.64
C THR A 100 21.95 12.86 1.82
N PRO A 101 22.96 12.10 1.35
CA PRO A 101 23.99 12.62 0.46
C PRO A 101 23.41 13.19 -0.83
N PHE A 102 24.08 14.20 -1.39
CA PHE A 102 23.62 14.87 -2.62
C PHE A 102 23.43 13.90 -3.79
N ASP A 103 24.32 12.90 -3.95
CA ASP A 103 24.21 11.94 -5.06
C ASP A 103 22.95 11.06 -4.93
N THR A 104 22.64 10.60 -3.71
CA THR A 104 21.40 9.86 -3.43
C THR A 104 20.17 10.74 -3.72
N PHE A 105 20.18 11.98 -3.23
CA PHE A 105 19.11 12.95 -3.50
C PHE A 105 18.94 13.18 -5.00
N LYS A 106 20.05 13.38 -5.74
CA LYS A 106 20.06 13.62 -7.19
C LYS A 106 19.42 12.45 -7.93
N ARG A 107 19.79 11.20 -7.64
CA ARG A 107 19.18 10.01 -8.28
C ARG A 107 17.68 9.93 -8.03
N ILE A 108 17.24 10.16 -6.78
CA ILE A 108 15.82 10.11 -6.41
C ILE A 108 15.05 11.26 -7.08
N PHE A 109 15.63 12.44 -7.12
CA PHE A 109 15.06 13.63 -7.79
C PHE A 109 14.81 13.36 -9.27
N GLU A 110 15.78 12.75 -9.96
CA GLU A 110 15.69 12.38 -11.38
C GLU A 110 14.67 11.29 -11.64
N HIS A 111 14.63 10.28 -10.76
CA HIS A 111 13.64 9.21 -10.86
C HIS A 111 12.22 9.78 -10.64
N ALA A 112 12.02 10.67 -9.67
CA ALA A 112 10.76 11.36 -9.47
C ALA A 112 10.33 12.18 -10.71
N ASP A 113 11.27 12.85 -11.37
CA ASP A 113 11.01 13.60 -12.61
C ASP A 113 10.57 12.65 -13.74
N TYR A 114 11.34 11.58 -13.97
CA TYR A 114 11.02 10.53 -14.94
C TYR A 114 9.62 9.95 -14.70
N ILE A 115 9.35 9.48 -13.49
CA ILE A 115 8.08 8.85 -13.11
C ILE A 115 6.92 9.84 -13.25
N SER A 116 7.10 11.11 -12.87
CA SER A 116 6.06 12.13 -13.01
C SER A 116 5.62 12.35 -14.44
N GLU A 117 6.56 12.32 -15.39
CA GLU A 117 6.30 12.52 -16.81
C GLU A 117 5.60 11.31 -17.42
N ILE A 118 6.14 10.10 -17.25
CA ILE A 118 5.53 8.90 -17.85
C ILE A 118 4.14 8.56 -17.27
N SER A 119 3.83 9.05 -16.06
CA SER A 119 2.53 8.85 -15.41
C SER A 119 1.37 9.56 -16.11
N VAL A 120 1.66 10.57 -16.93
CA VAL A 120 0.64 11.43 -17.54
C VAL A 120 0.76 11.54 -19.06
N GLN A 121 1.79 10.95 -19.64
CA GLN A 121 2.06 11.03 -21.06
C GLN A 121 1.37 9.91 -21.85
N PHE A 122 1.06 10.21 -23.10
CA PHE A 122 0.66 9.24 -24.10
C PHE A 122 1.16 9.67 -25.50
N LYS A 123 1.33 8.69 -26.38
CA LYS A 123 1.91 8.87 -27.72
C LYS A 123 0.96 9.52 -28.71
N ASN A 124 1.52 10.30 -29.63
CA ASN A 124 0.86 10.75 -30.84
C ASN A 124 1.17 9.77 -31.98
N GLU A 125 0.46 8.64 -32.01
CA GLU A 125 0.76 7.54 -32.94
C GLU A 125 0.84 8.01 -34.40
N LYS A 126 -0.03 8.94 -34.81
CA LYS A 126 -0.06 9.46 -36.19
C LYS A 126 1.22 10.19 -36.63
N VAL A 127 1.92 10.85 -35.71
CA VAL A 127 3.18 11.55 -36.05
C VAL A 127 4.33 10.55 -35.98
N ILE A 128 4.30 9.68 -34.97
CA ILE A 128 5.30 8.63 -34.76
C ILE A 128 5.34 7.67 -35.96
N GLU A 129 4.19 7.17 -36.42
CA GLU A 129 4.06 6.34 -37.63
C GLU A 129 4.66 7.04 -38.87
N GLY A 130 4.43 8.34 -39.02
CA GLY A 130 5.03 9.12 -40.11
C GLY A 130 6.55 9.18 -40.02
N LEU A 131 7.10 9.39 -38.82
CA LEU A 131 8.55 9.38 -38.61
C LEU A 131 9.17 8.00 -38.83
N VAL A 132 8.48 6.91 -38.46
CA VAL A 132 8.91 5.54 -38.77
C VAL A 132 9.07 5.38 -40.29
N GLN A 133 8.08 5.79 -41.09
CA GLN A 133 8.14 5.72 -42.55
C GLN A 133 9.31 6.52 -43.13
N PHE A 134 9.63 7.69 -42.58
CA PHE A 134 10.78 8.47 -43.02
C PHE A 134 12.10 7.80 -42.65
N LYS A 135 12.19 7.22 -41.45
CA LYS A 135 13.38 6.48 -41.04
C LYS A 135 13.64 5.27 -41.95
N GLU A 136 12.60 4.53 -42.30
CA GLU A 136 12.67 3.41 -43.26
C GLU A 136 13.13 3.86 -44.65
N LYS A 137 12.76 5.09 -45.06
CA LYS A 137 13.23 5.73 -46.30
C LYS A 137 14.65 6.30 -46.20
N GLY A 138 15.35 6.09 -45.08
CA GLY A 138 16.73 6.53 -44.88
C GLY A 138 16.91 7.97 -44.38
N TYR A 139 15.84 8.63 -43.91
CA TYR A 139 15.96 9.95 -43.30
C TYR A 139 16.59 9.84 -41.91
N ARG A 140 17.47 10.80 -41.61
CA ARG A 140 18.10 10.95 -40.30
C ARG A 140 17.18 11.81 -39.43
N ILE A 141 16.80 11.32 -38.25
CA ILE A 141 15.82 12.00 -37.40
C ILE A 141 16.47 12.38 -36.07
N TYR A 142 16.26 13.62 -35.64
CA TYR A 142 16.77 14.16 -34.39
C TYR A 142 15.65 14.77 -33.56
N LEU A 143 15.68 14.50 -32.26
CA LEU A 143 14.77 15.13 -31.31
C LEU A 143 15.34 16.47 -30.87
N VAL A 144 14.57 17.56 -31.03
CA VAL A 144 15.00 18.91 -30.66
C VAL A 144 13.92 19.57 -29.80
N SER A 145 14.16 19.65 -28.49
CA SER A 145 13.12 20.12 -27.55
C SER A 145 13.64 21.13 -26.53
N ASP A 146 12.82 22.16 -26.31
CA ASP A 146 13.02 23.13 -25.23
C ASP A 146 12.43 22.56 -23.95
N PHE A 147 13.29 22.04 -23.08
CA PHE A 147 12.85 21.35 -21.89
C PHE A 147 13.86 21.37 -20.75
N PHE A 148 13.34 21.26 -19.53
CA PHE A 148 14.13 21.35 -18.30
C PHE A 148 14.72 20.01 -17.85
N LEU A 149 14.28 18.87 -18.40
CA LEU A 149 14.87 17.56 -18.08
C LEU A 149 16.06 17.26 -19.00
N PRO A 150 17.20 16.79 -18.47
CA PRO A 150 18.39 16.53 -19.26
C PRO A 150 18.20 15.34 -20.21
N LYS A 151 19.04 15.30 -21.27
CA LYS A 151 19.03 14.26 -22.32
C LYS A 151 18.88 12.84 -21.78
N ARG A 152 19.62 12.48 -20.72
CA ARG A 152 19.58 11.15 -20.10
C ARG A 152 18.23 10.76 -19.49
N ILE A 153 17.44 11.72 -19.00
CA ILE A 153 16.08 11.44 -18.51
C ILE A 153 15.12 11.34 -19.70
N ILE A 154 15.27 12.21 -20.70
CA ILE A 154 14.49 12.12 -21.94
C ILE A 154 14.71 10.77 -22.62
N ALA A 155 15.94 10.26 -22.68
CA ALA A 155 16.24 8.93 -23.23
C ALA A 155 15.41 7.83 -22.54
N LYS A 156 15.34 7.81 -21.21
CA LYS A 156 14.48 6.88 -20.46
C LYS A 156 12.99 7.04 -20.78
N ILE A 157 12.52 8.27 -20.98
CA ILE A 157 11.13 8.53 -21.39
C ILE A 157 10.89 7.99 -22.81
N LEU A 158 11.84 8.14 -23.73
CA LEU A 158 11.74 7.60 -25.10
C LEU A 158 11.75 6.07 -25.11
N GLU A 159 12.56 5.45 -24.26
CA GLU A 159 12.58 3.99 -24.06
C GLU A 159 11.24 3.50 -23.51
N PHE A 160 10.68 4.17 -22.50
CA PHE A 160 9.36 3.85 -21.95
C PHE A 160 8.25 3.89 -23.01
N HIS A 161 8.33 4.85 -23.95
CA HIS A 161 7.38 4.98 -25.06
C HIS A 161 7.72 4.08 -26.26
N GLU A 162 8.84 3.35 -26.22
CA GLU A 162 9.33 2.47 -27.30
C GLU A 162 9.60 3.23 -28.61
N ILE A 163 10.15 4.45 -28.52
CA ILE A 163 10.45 5.31 -29.68
C ILE A 163 11.90 5.83 -29.70
N SER A 164 12.76 5.38 -28.79
CA SER A 164 14.17 5.79 -28.74
C SER A 164 14.90 5.51 -30.05
N GLN A 165 14.60 4.36 -30.65
CA GLN A 165 15.16 3.89 -31.91
C GLN A 165 14.81 4.77 -33.11
N LEU A 166 13.92 5.77 -33.00
CA LEU A 166 13.65 6.71 -34.09
C LEU A 166 14.77 7.73 -34.27
N PHE A 167 15.46 8.09 -33.19
CA PHE A 167 16.36 9.23 -33.18
C PHE A 167 17.82 8.79 -33.31
N GLU A 168 18.60 9.48 -34.14
CA GLU A 168 20.05 9.35 -34.14
C GLU A 168 20.67 10.08 -32.94
N ASP A 169 20.12 11.25 -32.61
CA ASP A 169 20.49 11.96 -31.40
C ASP A 169 19.35 12.83 -30.84
N VAL A 170 19.51 13.25 -29.59
CA VAL A 170 18.55 14.04 -28.81
C VAL A 170 19.23 15.30 -28.28
N PHE A 171 18.69 16.47 -28.66
CA PHE A 171 19.15 17.79 -28.26
C PHE A 171 18.12 18.47 -27.37
N ILE A 172 18.50 18.76 -26.12
CA ILE A 172 17.62 19.39 -25.12
C ILE A 172 18.22 20.70 -24.62
N SER A 173 17.38 21.73 -24.52
CA SER A 173 17.82 23.08 -24.18
C SER A 173 18.58 23.20 -22.87
N CYS A 174 18.13 22.55 -21.79
CA CYS A 174 18.80 22.61 -20.48
C CYS A 174 20.16 21.89 -20.46
N SER A 175 20.39 20.94 -21.38
CA SER A 175 21.66 20.22 -21.49
C SER A 175 22.71 21.02 -22.27
N ILE A 176 22.25 21.92 -23.16
CA ILE A 176 23.11 22.68 -24.08
C ILE A 176 23.26 24.15 -23.65
N GLY A 177 22.30 24.69 -22.90
CA GLY A 177 22.21 26.11 -22.57
C GLY A 177 21.71 26.99 -23.73
N LYS A 178 21.07 26.39 -24.74
CA LYS A 178 20.52 27.05 -25.94
C LYS A 178 19.11 26.55 -26.21
N SER A 179 18.22 27.39 -26.72
CA SER A 179 16.81 27.03 -26.95
C SER A 179 16.32 27.34 -28.37
N LYS A 180 15.28 26.63 -28.82
CA LYS A 180 14.51 26.96 -30.02
C LYS A 180 13.76 28.27 -29.86
N GLU A 181 13.32 28.58 -28.64
CA GLU A 181 12.64 29.82 -28.31
C GLU A 181 13.54 31.06 -28.51
N SER A 182 14.84 30.97 -28.19
CA SER A 182 15.81 32.00 -28.55
C SER A 182 16.32 31.87 -30.00
N GLY A 183 16.17 30.68 -30.59
CA GLY A 183 16.66 30.33 -31.93
C GLY A 183 18.10 29.84 -31.94
N SER A 184 18.84 30.03 -30.86
CA SER A 184 20.27 29.69 -30.72
C SER A 184 20.57 28.20 -30.84
N LEU A 185 19.57 27.33 -30.61
CA LEU A 185 19.75 25.88 -30.67
C LEU A 185 19.93 25.35 -32.10
N TYR A 186 19.28 25.95 -33.11
CA TYR A 186 19.36 25.50 -34.49
C TYR A 186 20.77 25.54 -35.10
N PRO A 187 21.50 26.68 -35.09
CA PRO A 187 22.84 26.72 -35.66
C PRO A 187 23.80 25.77 -34.95
N TYR A 188 23.67 25.60 -33.62
CA TYR A 188 24.45 24.63 -32.87
C TYR A 188 24.24 23.20 -33.34
N ILE A 189 22.99 22.78 -33.59
CA ILE A 189 22.69 21.42 -34.04
C ILE A 189 23.21 21.21 -35.45
N LEU A 190 22.95 22.13 -36.39
CA LEU A 190 23.43 22.03 -37.77
C LEU A 190 24.95 21.87 -37.83
N GLU A 191 25.69 22.66 -37.04
CA GLU A 191 27.14 22.54 -36.89
C GLU A 191 27.55 21.19 -36.31
N THR A 192 26.90 20.75 -35.22
CA THR A 192 27.22 19.49 -34.53
C THR A 192 27.05 18.25 -35.42
N ILE A 193 26.00 18.24 -36.25
CA ILE A 193 25.69 17.09 -37.12
C ILE A 193 26.27 17.23 -38.54
N GLY A 194 26.91 18.36 -38.83
CA GLY A 194 27.51 18.67 -40.13
C GLY A 194 26.48 18.80 -41.27
N SER A 195 25.29 19.33 -40.99
CA SER A 195 24.22 19.46 -42.00
C SER A 195 23.94 20.89 -42.44
N LYS A 196 23.36 21.02 -43.62
CA LYS A 196 22.86 22.30 -44.12
C LYS A 196 21.39 22.49 -43.78
N ALA A 197 20.99 23.75 -43.62
CA ALA A 197 19.61 24.10 -43.34
C ALA A 197 18.64 23.67 -44.45
N GLU A 198 19.06 23.73 -45.71
CA GLU A 198 18.29 23.31 -46.90
C GLU A 198 18.00 21.79 -46.95
N GLU A 199 18.78 20.99 -46.23
CA GLU A 199 18.61 19.53 -46.12
C GLU A 199 17.74 19.13 -44.91
N THR A 200 17.29 20.12 -44.14
CA THR A 200 16.68 19.92 -42.82
C THR A 200 15.27 20.50 -42.76
N ILE A 201 14.33 19.72 -42.21
CA ILE A 201 12.98 20.18 -41.89
C ILE A 201 12.73 20.09 -40.38
N MET A 202 12.09 21.11 -39.80
CA MET A 202 11.63 21.12 -38.40
C MET A 202 10.13 20.81 -38.31
N ILE A 203 9.75 19.82 -37.51
CA ILE A 203 8.36 19.48 -37.20
C ILE A 203 8.07 19.87 -35.75
N GLY A 204 7.05 20.69 -35.51
CA GLY A 204 6.69 21.07 -34.15
C GLY A 204 5.35 21.80 -34.02
N ASP A 205 4.85 21.89 -32.80
CA ASP A 205 3.53 22.47 -32.49
C ASP A 205 3.58 23.99 -32.24
N ASN A 206 4.77 24.54 -32.01
CA ASN A 206 4.93 25.93 -31.61
C ASN A 206 5.35 26.80 -32.80
N MET A 207 4.42 27.65 -33.24
CA MET A 207 4.65 28.56 -34.36
C MET A 207 5.89 29.45 -34.19
N ARG A 208 6.19 29.92 -32.97
CA ARG A 208 7.30 30.84 -32.75
C ARG A 208 8.64 30.11 -32.70
N SER A 209 8.76 29.08 -31.86
CA SER A 209 10.04 28.39 -31.63
C SER A 209 10.37 27.39 -32.74
N ASP A 210 9.38 26.63 -33.23
CA ASP A 210 9.64 25.53 -34.17
C ASP A 210 9.60 25.98 -35.63
N ILE A 211 8.85 27.03 -35.94
CA ILE A 211 8.62 27.46 -37.33
C ILE A 211 9.34 28.78 -37.61
N LEU A 212 8.94 29.87 -36.94
CA LEU A 212 9.49 31.20 -37.23
C LEU A 212 10.98 31.30 -36.87
N ASN A 213 11.40 30.76 -35.73
CA ASN A 213 12.80 30.78 -35.35
C ASN A 213 13.66 29.81 -36.15
N ALA A 214 13.12 28.66 -36.58
CA ALA A 214 13.83 27.74 -37.49
C ALA A 214 14.08 28.40 -38.86
N ALA A 215 13.06 29.08 -39.40
CA ALA A 215 13.14 29.76 -40.69
C ALA A 215 14.20 30.87 -40.73
N LYS A 216 14.49 31.53 -39.61
CA LYS A 216 15.58 32.53 -39.51
C LYS A 216 16.96 31.95 -39.83
N TYR A 217 17.13 30.63 -39.70
CA TYR A 217 18.36 29.91 -40.02
C TYR A 217 18.23 29.09 -41.30
N GLY A 218 17.22 29.37 -42.13
CA GLY A 218 17.00 28.68 -43.41
C GLY A 218 16.36 27.29 -43.30
N ILE A 219 15.95 26.86 -42.10
CA ILE A 219 15.29 25.56 -41.89
C ILE A 219 13.80 25.70 -42.18
N GLN A 220 13.28 24.84 -43.06
CA GLN A 220 11.85 24.80 -43.35
C GLN A 220 11.07 24.17 -42.18
N GLY A 221 10.01 24.84 -41.71
CA GLY A 221 9.18 24.37 -40.61
C GLY A 221 7.82 23.80 -41.05
N ILE A 222 7.38 22.69 -40.45
CA ILE A 222 6.05 22.10 -40.58
C ILE A 222 5.32 22.19 -39.24
N HIS A 223 4.25 22.98 -39.20
CA HIS A 223 3.48 23.21 -37.99
C HIS A 223 2.42 22.12 -37.75
N THR A 224 2.50 21.43 -36.61
CA THR A 224 1.51 20.44 -36.17
C THR A 224 0.38 21.13 -35.39
N ARG A 225 -0.73 21.48 -36.07
CA ARG A 225 -1.88 22.12 -35.41
C ARG A 225 -2.67 21.12 -34.56
N HIS A 226 -2.42 21.11 -33.26
CA HIS A 226 -3.22 20.35 -32.27
C HIS A 226 -4.17 21.26 -31.48
N LEU A 227 -5.13 21.92 -32.15
CA LEU A 227 -6.07 22.85 -31.52
C LEU A 227 -6.86 22.23 -30.35
N ARG A 228 -7.32 20.98 -30.50
CA ARG A 228 -7.98 20.22 -29.42
C ARG A 228 -7.06 19.99 -28.22
N HIS A 229 -5.77 19.76 -28.45
CA HIS A 229 -4.77 19.58 -27.39
C HIS A 229 -4.55 20.87 -26.61
N LYS A 230 -4.35 22.00 -27.31
CA LYS A 230 -4.17 23.32 -26.67
C LYS A 230 -5.40 23.72 -25.83
N LEU A 231 -6.61 23.44 -26.33
CA LEU A 231 -7.85 23.63 -25.57
C LEU A 231 -7.93 22.71 -24.34
N ARG A 232 -7.50 21.45 -24.46
CA ARG A 232 -7.43 20.50 -23.33
C ARG A 232 -6.42 20.96 -22.28
N ASN A 233 -5.21 21.37 -22.67
CA ASN A 233 -4.19 21.88 -21.74
C ASN A 233 -4.71 23.08 -20.95
N ARG A 234 -5.41 24.03 -21.61
CA ARG A 234 -6.05 25.16 -20.94
C ARG A 234 -7.17 24.72 -19.99
N ARG A 235 -7.98 23.72 -20.38
CA ARG A 235 -9.00 23.14 -19.48
C ARG A 235 -8.39 22.43 -18.29
N ASN A 236 -7.26 21.74 -18.46
CA ASN A 236 -6.55 21.01 -17.41
C ASN A 236 -5.91 21.91 -16.34
N LEU A 237 -5.87 23.24 -16.55
CA LEU A 237 -5.57 24.19 -15.48
C LEU A 237 -6.68 24.23 -14.42
N PHE A 238 -7.91 23.93 -14.84
CA PHE A 238 -9.06 23.82 -13.96
C PHE A 238 -9.26 22.35 -13.59
N GLY A 239 -9.57 22.10 -12.33
CA GLY A 239 -9.73 20.74 -11.83
C GLY A 239 -9.68 20.71 -10.31
N ASN A 240 -9.98 19.54 -9.75
CA ASN A 240 -9.90 19.34 -8.30
C ASN A 240 -9.44 17.92 -8.03
N ASP A 241 -8.22 17.80 -7.48
CA ASP A 241 -7.61 16.53 -7.07
C ASP A 241 -8.57 15.69 -6.21
N ALA A 242 -9.35 16.34 -5.33
CA ALA A 242 -10.31 15.67 -4.47
C ALA A 242 -11.50 15.07 -5.23
N HIS A 243 -11.98 15.77 -6.25
CA HIS A 243 -13.03 15.27 -7.13
C HIS A 243 -12.52 14.10 -7.97
N ASP A 244 -11.34 14.25 -8.59
CA ASP A 244 -10.79 13.23 -9.48
C ASP A 244 -10.41 11.96 -8.71
N PHE A 245 -9.80 12.11 -7.53
CA PHE A 245 -9.57 11.01 -6.59
C PHE A 245 -10.86 10.25 -6.27
N LYS A 246 -11.89 10.96 -5.79
CA LYS A 246 -13.17 10.34 -5.40
C LYS A 246 -13.84 9.65 -6.58
N LYS A 247 -13.81 10.28 -7.77
CA LYS A 247 -14.38 9.73 -9.00
C LYS A 247 -13.65 8.44 -9.40
N THR A 248 -12.33 8.43 -9.33
CA THR A 248 -11.49 7.29 -9.68
C THR A 248 -11.70 6.13 -8.73
N CYS A 249 -11.64 6.34 -7.41
CA CYS A 249 -11.93 5.30 -6.43
C CYS A 249 -13.38 4.77 -6.58
N SER A 250 -14.35 5.65 -6.82
CA SER A 250 -15.76 5.27 -7.00
C SER A 250 -15.98 4.38 -8.22
N LYS A 251 -15.25 4.62 -9.31
CA LYS A 251 -15.28 3.74 -10.50
C LYS A 251 -14.78 2.33 -10.17
N VAL A 252 -13.65 2.22 -9.47
CA VAL A 252 -13.09 0.92 -9.06
C VAL A 252 -14.02 0.22 -8.06
N GLU A 253 -14.51 0.94 -7.04
CA GLU A 253 -15.51 0.43 -6.08
C GLU A 253 -16.75 -0.10 -6.80
N SER A 254 -17.30 0.67 -7.76
CA SER A 254 -18.49 0.26 -8.51
C SER A 254 -18.24 -0.96 -9.39
N ARG A 255 -17.08 -1.03 -10.04
CA ARG A 255 -16.68 -2.18 -10.86
C ARG A 255 -16.57 -3.45 -10.00
N CYS A 256 -15.84 -3.38 -8.89
CA CYS A 256 -15.71 -4.46 -7.93
C CYS A 256 -17.08 -4.91 -7.38
N ALA A 257 -17.91 -3.95 -6.95
CA ALA A 257 -19.22 -4.24 -6.37
C ALA A 257 -20.21 -4.90 -7.35
N LYS A 258 -20.04 -4.66 -8.67
CA LYS A 258 -20.84 -5.27 -9.75
C LYS A 258 -20.25 -6.60 -10.25
N SER A 259 -19.03 -6.94 -9.86
CA SER A 259 -18.35 -8.16 -10.30
C SER A 259 -19.00 -9.43 -9.71
N ASN A 260 -18.52 -10.57 -10.19
CA ASN A 260 -18.89 -11.87 -9.63
C ASN A 260 -18.15 -12.18 -8.31
N TYR A 261 -17.21 -11.34 -7.89
CA TYR A 261 -16.35 -11.51 -6.72
C TYR A 261 -16.82 -10.60 -5.58
N PRO A 262 -17.68 -11.09 -4.65
CA PRO A 262 -18.26 -10.24 -3.62
C PRO A 262 -17.17 -9.71 -2.68
N LEU A 263 -17.33 -8.46 -2.23
CA LEU A 263 -16.41 -7.80 -1.29
C LEU A 263 -15.02 -7.51 -1.88
N SER A 264 -14.80 -7.76 -3.18
CA SER A 264 -13.57 -7.37 -3.89
C SER A 264 -13.25 -5.87 -3.77
N GLU A 265 -14.24 -5.01 -3.53
CA GLU A 265 -14.02 -3.57 -3.36
C GLU A 265 -13.15 -3.23 -2.14
N TYR A 266 -12.98 -4.15 -1.18
CA TYR A 266 -12.08 -4.01 -0.03
C TYR A 266 -10.60 -3.89 -0.43
N ILE A 267 -10.25 -4.20 -1.68
CA ILE A 267 -8.91 -3.91 -2.22
C ILE A 267 -8.52 -2.43 -2.08
N ILE A 268 -9.49 -1.51 -2.07
CA ILE A 268 -9.21 -0.08 -1.83
C ILE A 268 -8.60 0.14 -0.43
N HIS A 269 -9.06 -0.60 0.58
CA HIS A 269 -8.49 -0.53 1.93
C HIS A 269 -7.08 -1.13 1.97
N PHE A 270 -6.87 -2.25 1.28
CA PHE A 270 -5.58 -2.93 1.23
C PHE A 270 -4.55 -2.13 0.40
N TYR A 271 -4.98 -1.42 -0.64
CA TYR A 271 -4.15 -0.48 -1.39
C TYR A 271 -3.61 0.64 -0.51
N PHE A 272 -4.48 1.34 0.21
CA PHE A 272 -4.04 2.42 1.09
C PHE A 272 -3.22 1.92 2.27
N PHE A 273 -3.51 0.71 2.78
CA PHE A 273 -2.63 0.07 3.76
C PHE A 273 -1.23 -0.16 3.19
N THR A 274 -1.13 -0.72 1.99
CA THR A 274 0.14 -1.06 1.32
C THR A 274 0.97 0.19 1.06
N GLU A 275 0.35 1.25 0.51
CA GLU A 275 1.03 2.54 0.30
C GLU A 275 1.51 3.17 1.61
N ARG A 276 0.66 3.16 2.66
CA ARG A 276 1.03 3.70 3.97
C ARG A 276 2.13 2.86 4.64
N LEU A 277 2.12 1.55 4.45
CA LEU A 277 3.15 0.64 4.94
C LEU A 277 4.49 0.98 4.33
N TYR A 278 4.56 1.12 2.99
CA TYR A 278 5.81 1.49 2.31
C TYR A 278 6.33 2.85 2.81
N ILE A 279 5.48 3.88 2.80
CA ILE A 279 5.87 5.24 3.24
C ILE A 279 6.39 5.23 4.68
N LYS A 280 5.69 4.53 5.58
CA LYS A 280 6.05 4.50 7.00
C LYS A 280 7.30 3.67 7.25
N ALA A 281 7.41 2.48 6.65
CA ALA A 281 8.55 1.60 6.79
C ALA A 281 9.83 2.25 6.21
N HIS A 282 9.72 2.88 5.04
CA HIS A 282 10.83 3.63 4.43
C HIS A 282 11.27 4.80 5.31
N LYS A 283 10.33 5.60 5.82
CA LYS A 283 10.63 6.69 6.78
C LYS A 283 11.29 6.19 8.06
N ASP A 284 10.93 5.00 8.54
CA ASP A 284 11.49 4.39 9.74
C ASP A 284 12.83 3.69 9.47
N GLY A 285 13.33 3.67 8.23
CA GLY A 285 14.58 3.02 7.85
C GLY A 285 14.52 1.49 7.86
N VAL A 286 13.32 0.91 7.73
CA VAL A 286 13.12 -0.54 7.77
C VAL A 286 13.61 -1.19 6.47
N LYS A 287 14.55 -2.13 6.60
CA LYS A 287 15.08 -2.91 5.47
C LYS A 287 14.35 -4.23 5.25
N ASN A 288 13.87 -4.84 6.33
CA ASN A 288 13.26 -6.17 6.34
C ASN A 288 11.87 -6.14 7.00
N LEU A 289 10.83 -6.53 6.26
CA LEU A 289 9.47 -6.68 6.77
C LEU A 289 9.08 -8.17 6.85
N PHE A 290 8.56 -8.58 7.99
CA PHE A 290 8.10 -9.94 8.27
C PHE A 290 6.57 -9.99 8.30
N PHE A 291 5.97 -10.54 7.24
CA PHE A 291 4.53 -10.70 7.11
C PHE A 291 4.08 -11.96 7.85
N LEU A 292 3.27 -11.81 8.90
CA LEU A 292 2.80 -12.93 9.72
C LEU A 292 1.84 -13.86 8.95
N SER A 293 1.81 -15.15 9.32
CA SER A 293 1.01 -16.15 8.59
C SER A 293 -0.50 -15.88 8.57
N ARG A 294 -1.21 -16.65 7.70
CA ARG A 294 -2.64 -16.52 7.38
C ARG A 294 -2.91 -15.24 6.62
N GLU A 295 -3.03 -14.12 7.30
CA GLU A 295 -3.42 -12.86 6.67
C GLU A 295 -2.27 -12.16 5.93
N GLY A 296 -1.03 -12.38 6.36
CA GLY A 296 0.13 -11.71 5.77
C GLY A 296 0.55 -12.22 4.40
N LEU A 297 0.11 -13.41 3.95
CA LEU A 297 0.50 -13.95 2.64
C LEU A 297 0.00 -13.06 1.49
N PHE A 298 -1.29 -12.72 1.52
CA PHE A 298 -1.87 -11.85 0.50
C PHE A 298 -1.33 -10.42 0.62
N LEU A 299 -1.16 -9.91 1.84
CA LEU A 299 -0.58 -8.58 2.08
C LEU A 299 0.86 -8.48 1.55
N LYS A 300 1.67 -9.52 1.73
CA LYS A 300 3.02 -9.61 1.17
C LYS A 300 2.97 -9.53 -0.36
N ARG A 301 2.10 -10.32 -1.00
CA ARG A 301 1.94 -10.34 -2.46
C ARG A 301 1.62 -8.96 -3.02
N ILE A 302 0.61 -8.27 -2.48
CA ILE A 302 0.24 -6.92 -2.98
C ILE A 302 1.31 -5.87 -2.65
N PHE A 303 2.07 -6.05 -1.57
CA PHE A 303 3.21 -5.18 -1.25
C PHE A 303 4.36 -5.38 -2.23
N ASP A 304 4.71 -6.61 -2.56
CA ASP A 304 5.73 -6.91 -3.57
C ASP A 304 5.32 -6.34 -4.95
N ILE A 305 4.06 -6.54 -5.35
CA ILE A 305 3.49 -5.92 -6.56
C ILE A 305 3.58 -4.39 -6.50
N TYR A 306 3.26 -3.77 -5.36
CA TYR A 306 3.40 -2.32 -5.19
C TYR A 306 4.84 -1.85 -5.40
N GLN A 307 5.83 -2.58 -4.89
CA GLN A 307 7.24 -2.25 -5.09
C GLN A 307 7.65 -2.37 -6.56
N ASP A 308 7.23 -3.44 -7.22
CA ASP A 308 7.56 -3.71 -8.63
C ASP A 308 6.90 -2.69 -9.58
N LEU A 309 5.63 -2.33 -9.33
CA LEU A 309 4.90 -1.31 -10.10
C LEU A 309 5.52 0.09 -9.99
N ASN A 310 6.17 0.39 -8.86
CA ASN A 310 6.92 1.62 -8.67
C ASN A 310 8.36 1.56 -9.18
N GLN A 311 8.85 0.38 -9.57
CA GLN A 311 10.22 0.16 -10.04
C GLN A 311 11.27 0.62 -9.02
N PHE A 312 11.05 0.33 -7.74
CA PHE A 312 12.03 0.67 -6.70
C PHE A 312 13.36 -0.06 -6.95
N THR A 313 14.46 0.69 -6.90
CA THR A 313 15.82 0.15 -6.98
C THR A 313 16.18 -0.57 -5.68
N SER A 314 17.27 -1.35 -5.68
CA SER A 314 17.75 -2.08 -4.50
C SER A 314 17.94 -1.21 -3.26
N GLU A 315 18.19 0.09 -3.41
CA GLU A 315 18.36 1.02 -2.28
C GLU A 315 17.03 1.40 -1.60
N ASN A 316 15.93 1.46 -2.36
CA ASN A 316 14.60 1.84 -1.84
C ASN A 316 13.66 0.65 -1.68
N LYS A 317 14.04 -0.53 -2.21
CA LYS A 317 13.27 -1.76 -2.09
C LYS A 317 13.44 -2.35 -0.69
N ILE A 318 12.31 -2.65 -0.04
CA ILE A 318 12.25 -3.29 1.27
C ILE A 318 12.14 -4.80 1.05
N HIS A 319 13.01 -5.56 1.70
CA HIS A 319 12.98 -7.02 1.66
C HIS A 319 11.79 -7.55 2.44
N THR A 320 11.07 -8.50 1.84
CA THR A 320 9.85 -9.05 2.42
C THR A 320 10.01 -10.54 2.74
N HIS A 321 9.67 -10.90 3.97
CA HIS A 321 9.77 -12.26 4.49
C HIS A 321 8.38 -12.77 4.88
N TYR A 322 8.07 -14.01 4.52
CA TYR A 322 6.84 -14.64 4.99
C TYR A 322 7.11 -15.41 6.29
N PHE A 323 6.56 -14.91 7.39
CA PHE A 323 6.87 -15.39 8.73
C PHE A 323 5.72 -16.22 9.29
N LYS A 324 5.88 -17.55 9.24
CA LYS A 324 4.90 -18.50 9.73
C LYS A 324 4.90 -18.54 11.26
N ALA A 325 3.94 -17.86 11.86
CA ALA A 325 3.75 -17.78 13.29
C ALA A 325 2.27 -17.49 13.59
N SER A 326 1.68 -18.33 14.44
CA SER A 326 0.36 -18.12 15.02
C SER A 326 0.47 -17.69 16.49
N ARG A 327 -0.61 -17.15 17.03
CA ARG A 327 -0.74 -16.87 18.47
C ARG A 327 -0.45 -18.12 19.32
N GLN A 328 -0.89 -19.30 18.88
CA GLN A 328 -0.66 -20.55 19.60
C GLN A 328 0.83 -20.94 19.58
N SER A 329 1.49 -20.89 18.42
CA SER A 329 2.93 -21.17 18.32
C SER A 329 3.77 -20.18 19.13
N ALA A 330 3.34 -18.92 19.17
CA ALA A 330 3.97 -17.85 19.95
C ALA A 330 3.92 -18.10 21.46
N GLN A 331 2.77 -18.57 21.96
CA GLN A 331 2.61 -18.85 23.37
C GLN A 331 3.54 -20.00 23.79
N LYS A 332 3.66 -21.05 22.95
CA LYS A 332 4.54 -22.19 23.19
C LYS A 332 6.01 -21.81 23.33
N ILE A 333 6.53 -20.92 22.49
CA ILE A 333 7.94 -20.48 22.61
C ILE A 333 8.19 -19.65 23.87
N THR A 334 7.15 -19.02 24.44
CA THR A 334 7.25 -18.22 25.67
C THR A 334 7.00 -19.00 26.96
N LEU A 335 6.83 -20.33 26.87
CA LEU A 335 6.68 -21.19 28.06
C LEU A 335 7.92 -21.08 28.96
N ARG A 336 7.68 -20.94 30.26
CA ARG A 336 8.68 -20.90 31.33
C ARG A 336 8.98 -22.31 31.85
N PRO A 337 10.03 -22.51 32.67
CA PRO A 337 10.19 -23.74 33.42
C PRO A 337 8.89 -24.11 34.15
N LEU A 338 8.54 -25.39 34.20
CA LEU A 338 7.21 -25.82 34.67
C LEU A 338 6.90 -25.29 36.09
N CYS A 339 7.89 -25.23 36.98
CA CYS A 339 7.74 -24.72 38.34
C CYS A 339 7.27 -23.24 38.40
N ASP A 340 7.61 -22.45 37.39
CA ASP A 340 7.31 -21.01 37.32
C ASP A 340 6.16 -20.68 36.37
N GLU A 341 5.73 -21.63 35.54
CA GLU A 341 4.68 -21.41 34.53
C GLU A 341 3.30 -21.40 35.17
N ASP A 342 2.53 -20.34 34.90
CA ASP A 342 1.16 -20.14 35.40
C ASP A 342 0.10 -20.34 34.33
N PHE A 343 0.51 -20.57 33.07
CA PHE A 343 -0.35 -20.85 31.91
C PHE A 343 -1.45 -19.80 31.65
N LYS A 344 -1.38 -18.61 32.27
CA LYS A 344 -2.39 -17.55 32.12
C LYS A 344 -2.61 -17.14 30.68
N LYS A 345 -1.61 -17.35 29.82
CA LYS A 345 -1.66 -17.04 28.39
C LYS A 345 -2.54 -17.99 27.57
N ILE A 346 -2.85 -19.20 28.05
CA ILE A 346 -3.56 -20.22 27.28
C ILE A 346 -5.07 -19.95 27.20
N ASP A 347 -5.71 -19.37 28.24
CA ASP A 347 -7.13 -18.94 28.12
C ASP A 347 -7.62 -17.89 29.15
N GLY A 348 -6.72 -17.09 29.74
CA GLY A 348 -7.12 -16.11 30.76
C GLY A 348 -7.49 -16.75 32.11
N VAL A 349 -7.80 -15.90 33.09
CA VAL A 349 -7.80 -16.24 34.54
C VAL A 349 -8.94 -17.19 34.97
N ASN A 350 -9.95 -17.46 34.12
CA ASN A 350 -11.09 -18.32 34.45
C ASN A 350 -11.33 -19.40 33.37
N ALA A 351 -10.29 -20.14 32.99
CA ALA A 351 -10.40 -21.15 31.94
C ALA A 351 -11.14 -22.40 32.46
N GLU A 352 -12.38 -22.61 31.98
CA GLU A 352 -13.08 -23.89 32.05
C GLU A 352 -12.44 -24.82 31.00
N MET A 353 -11.67 -25.82 31.43
CA MET A 353 -11.03 -26.76 30.51
C MET A 353 -10.92 -28.16 31.09
N SER A 354 -10.71 -29.14 30.22
CA SER A 354 -10.43 -30.52 30.57
C SER A 354 -8.95 -30.86 30.39
N LEU A 355 -8.46 -31.88 31.12
CA LEU A 355 -7.09 -32.36 30.98
C LEU A 355 -6.77 -32.75 29.53
N LYS A 356 -7.72 -33.41 28.84
CA LYS A 356 -7.57 -33.79 27.43
C LYS A 356 -7.38 -32.57 26.53
N LEU A 357 -8.13 -31.49 26.76
CA LEU A 357 -8.01 -30.26 25.99
C LEU A 357 -6.62 -29.60 26.20
N LEU A 358 -6.14 -29.56 27.44
CA LEU A 358 -4.81 -29.06 27.76
C LEU A 358 -3.72 -29.89 27.07
N LEU A 359 -3.78 -31.22 27.17
CA LEU A 359 -2.79 -32.11 26.53
C LEU A 359 -2.81 -32.02 25.00
N THR A 360 -3.97 -31.71 24.39
CA THR A 360 -4.10 -31.47 22.95
C THR A 360 -3.41 -30.17 22.52
N TRP A 361 -3.28 -29.19 23.44
CA TRP A 361 -2.57 -27.95 23.15
C TRP A 361 -1.06 -28.18 22.95
N PHE A 362 -0.48 -29.14 23.66
CA PHE A 362 0.92 -29.57 23.50
C PHE A 362 1.12 -30.48 22.28
N LEU A 363 2.32 -30.44 21.70
CA LEU A 363 2.70 -31.29 20.55
C LEU A 363 3.26 -32.65 21.00
N PHE A 364 2.65 -33.25 22.03
CA PHE A 364 3.00 -34.59 22.49
C PHE A 364 2.45 -35.65 21.54
N SER A 365 3.07 -36.83 21.51
CA SER A 365 2.49 -37.99 20.82
C SER A 365 1.22 -38.47 21.52
N GLU A 366 0.31 -39.11 20.78
CA GLU A 366 -0.93 -39.65 21.37
C GLU A 366 -0.65 -40.72 22.44
N ASP A 367 0.43 -41.50 22.29
CA ASP A 367 0.86 -42.48 23.28
C ASP A 367 1.24 -41.81 24.60
N VAL A 368 2.00 -40.72 24.56
CA VAL A 368 2.40 -39.94 25.75
C VAL A 368 1.16 -39.35 26.43
N LYS A 369 0.24 -38.76 25.66
CA LYS A 369 -1.00 -38.19 26.22
C LYS A 369 -1.83 -39.25 26.93
N THR A 370 -1.97 -40.43 26.33
CA THR A 370 -2.73 -41.55 26.90
C THR A 370 -2.10 -42.02 28.21
N ARG A 371 -0.78 -42.23 28.22
CA ARG A 371 -0.05 -42.63 29.42
C ARG A 371 -0.16 -41.62 30.56
N ILE A 372 -0.07 -40.32 30.27
CA ILE A 372 -0.26 -39.27 31.28
C ILE A 372 -1.67 -39.32 31.87
N ILE A 373 -2.69 -39.52 31.03
CA ILE A 373 -4.09 -39.64 31.50
C ILE A 373 -4.25 -40.89 32.39
N ASP A 374 -3.69 -42.02 31.98
CA ASP A 374 -3.76 -43.28 32.72
C ASP A 374 -3.03 -43.19 34.07
N GLU A 375 -1.85 -42.57 34.12
CA GLU A 375 -1.05 -42.40 35.36
C GLU A 375 -1.72 -41.45 36.38
N LEU A 376 -2.58 -40.54 35.94
CA LEU A 376 -3.24 -39.56 36.81
C LEU A 376 -4.55 -40.09 37.42
N GLU A 377 -5.11 -41.17 36.87
CA GLU A 377 -6.38 -41.77 37.31
C GLU A 377 -7.55 -40.77 37.40
N VAL A 378 -7.57 -39.77 36.52
CA VAL A 378 -8.62 -38.72 36.48
C VAL A 378 -9.51 -38.85 35.25
N ASN A 379 -10.75 -38.38 35.34
CA ASN A 379 -11.61 -38.25 34.16
C ASN A 379 -11.10 -37.15 33.24
N SER A 380 -10.41 -37.53 32.16
CA SER A 380 -9.75 -36.58 31.26
C SER A 380 -10.69 -35.63 30.51
N ASN A 381 -11.98 -35.95 30.42
CA ASN A 381 -12.99 -35.17 29.70
C ASN A 381 -13.81 -34.25 30.61
N GLU A 382 -13.62 -34.34 31.93
CA GLU A 382 -14.31 -33.46 32.88
C GLU A 382 -13.85 -32.01 32.69
N ILE A 383 -14.81 -31.09 32.57
CA ILE A 383 -14.54 -29.66 32.45
C ILE A 383 -14.41 -29.09 33.86
N ILE A 384 -13.23 -28.59 34.19
CA ILE A 384 -12.91 -28.07 35.52
C ILE A 384 -12.84 -26.54 35.44
N PRO A 385 -13.68 -25.81 36.20
CA PRO A 385 -13.54 -24.36 36.35
C PRO A 385 -12.23 -24.02 37.06
N ASP A 386 -11.54 -22.98 36.58
CA ASP A 386 -10.24 -22.57 37.11
C ASP A 386 -9.21 -23.73 37.14
N PHE A 387 -9.12 -24.44 36.00
CA PHE A 387 -8.34 -25.66 35.87
C PHE A 387 -6.91 -25.52 36.39
N PHE A 388 -6.25 -24.38 36.13
CA PHE A 388 -4.84 -24.17 36.48
C PHE A 388 -4.57 -24.10 38.00
N ASN A 389 -5.61 -23.88 38.81
CA ASN A 389 -5.54 -23.94 40.27
C ASN A 389 -6.17 -25.22 40.86
N SER A 390 -6.58 -26.17 40.01
CA SER A 390 -7.26 -27.41 40.43
C SER A 390 -6.31 -28.48 40.97
N GLU A 391 -6.87 -29.46 41.69
CA GLU A 391 -6.13 -30.65 42.14
C GLU A 391 -5.56 -31.46 40.96
N VAL A 392 -6.28 -31.51 39.84
CA VAL A 392 -5.80 -32.20 38.62
C VAL A 392 -4.53 -31.55 38.08
N MET A 393 -4.45 -30.21 38.10
CA MET A 393 -3.24 -29.51 37.69
C MET A 393 -2.08 -29.73 38.66
N LEU A 394 -2.34 -29.80 39.97
CA LEU A 394 -1.31 -30.14 40.96
C LEU A 394 -0.73 -31.54 40.70
N LYS A 395 -1.58 -32.55 40.52
CA LYS A 395 -1.15 -33.91 40.16
C LYS A 395 -0.38 -33.94 38.84
N LEU A 396 -0.82 -33.18 37.84
CA LEU A 396 -0.13 -33.07 36.55
C LEU A 396 1.28 -32.46 36.71
N ARG A 397 1.47 -31.47 37.59
CA ARG A 397 2.78 -30.86 37.89
C ARG A 397 3.73 -31.80 38.64
N GLU A 398 3.21 -32.81 39.32
CA GLU A 398 3.99 -33.83 40.04
C GLU A 398 4.26 -35.08 39.18
N ASN A 399 3.53 -35.26 38.07
CA ASN A 399 3.68 -36.39 37.18
C ASN A 399 5.03 -36.32 36.43
N LYS A 400 5.89 -37.34 36.65
CA LYS A 400 7.26 -37.38 36.10
C LYS A 400 7.28 -37.35 34.57
N LEU A 401 6.40 -38.13 33.92
CA LEU A 401 6.33 -38.20 32.47
C LEU A 401 5.95 -36.83 31.87
N PHE A 402 4.98 -36.14 32.46
CA PHE A 402 4.59 -34.80 32.03
C PHE A 402 5.72 -33.79 32.25
N ILE A 403 6.42 -33.80 33.39
CA ILE A 403 7.56 -32.90 33.64
C ILE A 403 8.64 -33.06 32.56
N GLU A 404 9.04 -34.30 32.28
CA GLU A 404 10.08 -34.63 31.30
C GLU A 404 9.68 -34.18 29.89
N GLU A 405 8.47 -34.54 29.45
CA GLU A 405 7.95 -34.20 28.13
C GLU A 405 7.68 -32.70 27.97
N TYR A 406 7.19 -32.03 29.01
CA TYR A 406 7.00 -30.59 29.01
C TYR A 406 8.31 -29.83 28.82
N GLU A 407 9.35 -30.16 29.60
CA GLU A 407 10.65 -29.49 29.52
C GLU A 407 11.37 -29.79 28.19
N ALA A 408 11.27 -31.03 27.70
CA ALA A 408 11.78 -31.41 26.38
C ALA A 408 11.07 -30.63 25.27
N HIS A 409 9.75 -30.62 25.26
CA HIS A 409 8.94 -29.86 24.30
C HIS A 409 9.27 -28.37 24.35
N ARG A 410 9.33 -27.76 25.54
CA ARG A 410 9.68 -26.34 25.72
C ARG A 410 11.03 -26.01 25.09
N LYS A 411 12.09 -26.74 25.45
CA LYS A 411 13.44 -26.50 24.92
C LYS A 411 13.51 -26.73 23.41
N ASN A 412 12.87 -27.78 22.90
CA ASN A 412 12.85 -28.10 21.47
C ASN A 412 12.13 -27.01 20.66
N GLN A 413 10.96 -26.53 21.11
CA GLN A 413 10.24 -25.45 20.45
C GLN A 413 11.05 -24.14 20.44
N GLN A 414 11.70 -23.79 21.54
CA GLN A 414 12.56 -22.59 21.62
C GLN A 414 13.77 -22.68 20.68
N HIS A 415 14.43 -23.85 20.65
CA HIS A 415 15.59 -24.08 19.77
C HIS A 415 15.19 -24.08 18.29
N ALA A 416 14.12 -24.79 17.92
CA ALA A 416 13.61 -24.83 16.56
C ALA A 416 13.15 -23.45 16.07
N PHE A 417 12.50 -22.66 16.94
CA PHE A 417 12.10 -21.29 16.59
C PHE A 417 13.30 -20.36 16.38
N LEU A 418 14.36 -20.46 17.19
CA LEU A 418 15.59 -19.71 16.95
C LEU A 418 16.25 -20.09 15.63
N SER A 419 16.26 -21.39 15.29
CA SER A 419 16.74 -21.85 13.99
C SER A 419 15.88 -21.30 12.85
N TYR A 420 14.55 -21.27 13.03
CA TYR A 420 13.61 -20.71 12.05
C TYR A 420 13.83 -19.22 11.83
N ILE A 421 13.97 -18.41 12.89
CA ILE A 421 14.30 -16.99 12.78
C ILE A 421 15.63 -16.79 12.04
N LYS A 422 16.66 -17.58 12.37
CA LYS A 422 17.96 -17.49 11.71
C LYS A 422 17.91 -17.82 10.22
N SER A 423 16.95 -18.65 9.78
CA SER A 423 16.80 -19.03 8.37
C SER A 423 16.43 -17.88 7.43
N PHE A 424 15.93 -16.75 7.97
CA PHE A 424 15.68 -15.55 7.17
C PHE A 424 16.94 -14.77 6.79
N ASP A 425 18.10 -15.10 7.39
CA ASP A 425 19.39 -14.45 7.14
C ASP A 425 19.36 -12.92 7.35
N VAL A 426 18.68 -12.49 8.42
CA VAL A 426 18.55 -11.07 8.81
C VAL A 426 19.27 -10.81 10.13
N ASN A 427 20.03 -9.72 10.21
CA ASN A 427 20.65 -9.27 11.45
C ASN A 427 19.63 -8.59 12.39
N ILE A 428 18.76 -9.41 12.99
CA ILE A 428 17.69 -8.93 13.88
C ILE A 428 18.21 -8.22 15.13
N LYS A 429 19.48 -8.41 15.53
CA LYS A 429 20.05 -7.75 16.72
C LYS A 429 20.26 -6.26 16.50
N GLU A 430 20.71 -5.88 15.31
CA GLU A 430 20.94 -4.47 14.94
C GLU A 430 19.69 -3.84 14.36
N GLU A 431 18.96 -4.55 13.49
CA GLU A 431 17.81 -3.99 12.77
C GLU A 431 16.50 -4.06 13.56
N GLY A 432 16.40 -4.93 14.56
CA GLY A 432 15.13 -5.31 15.17
C GLY A 432 14.28 -6.19 14.25
N ILE A 433 13.02 -6.39 14.64
CA ILE A 433 12.03 -7.16 13.87
C ILE A 433 10.84 -6.26 13.55
N ALA A 434 10.56 -6.04 12.26
CA ALA A 434 9.39 -5.30 11.79
C ALA A 434 8.31 -6.26 11.29
N LEU A 435 7.25 -6.44 12.07
CA LEU A 435 6.13 -7.34 11.78
C LEU A 435 5.04 -6.62 10.98
N VAL A 436 4.41 -7.34 10.05
CA VAL A 436 3.24 -6.89 9.30
C VAL A 436 2.08 -7.87 9.49
N ASP A 437 0.92 -7.35 9.86
CA ASP A 437 -0.28 -8.14 10.17
C ASP A 437 -1.56 -7.29 10.04
N VAL A 438 -2.72 -7.89 10.18
CA VAL A 438 -4.02 -7.20 10.15
C VAL A 438 -4.27 -6.44 11.44
N GLY A 439 -4.00 -7.05 12.61
CA GLY A 439 -4.29 -6.49 13.92
C GLY A 439 -4.67 -7.56 14.96
N TRP A 440 -5.20 -7.22 16.13
CA TRP A 440 -5.62 -5.88 16.56
C TRP A 440 -4.98 -5.42 17.88
N GLY A 441 -4.29 -6.31 18.58
CA GLY A 441 -3.69 -6.03 19.90
C GLY A 441 -2.21 -6.42 20.03
N GLY A 442 -1.58 -6.95 18.97
CA GLY A 442 -0.14 -7.18 18.94
C GLY A 442 0.38 -8.27 19.91
N THR A 443 -0.44 -9.26 20.25
CA THR A 443 -0.02 -10.34 21.18
C THR A 443 1.18 -11.12 20.65
N MET A 444 1.22 -11.32 19.33
CA MET A 444 2.36 -11.98 18.70
C MET A 444 3.63 -11.15 18.87
N GLN A 445 3.55 -9.85 18.60
CA GLN A 445 4.66 -8.92 18.81
C GLN A 445 5.22 -8.98 20.24
N GLU A 446 4.34 -8.99 21.25
CA GLU A 446 4.73 -9.15 22.67
C GLU A 446 5.44 -10.49 22.90
N CYS A 447 4.89 -11.60 22.41
CA CYS A 447 5.46 -12.91 22.63
C CYS A 447 6.87 -13.05 22.03
N ILE A 448 7.12 -12.55 20.80
CA ILE A 448 8.47 -12.54 20.22
C ILE A 448 9.42 -11.66 21.04
N TYR A 449 8.96 -10.46 21.43
CA TYR A 449 9.78 -9.54 22.19
C TYR A 449 10.20 -10.11 23.55
N HIS A 450 9.27 -10.77 24.26
CA HIS A 450 9.57 -11.48 25.52
C HIS A 450 10.47 -12.70 25.29
N PHE A 451 10.25 -13.45 24.22
CA PHE A 451 11.10 -14.59 23.87
C PHE A 451 12.56 -14.16 23.63
N LEU A 452 12.76 -13.01 22.98
CA LEU A 452 14.06 -12.39 22.75
C LEU A 452 14.57 -11.59 23.96
N LYS A 453 14.05 -11.89 25.16
CA LYS A 453 14.46 -11.30 26.44
C LYS A 453 14.44 -9.77 26.48
N LYS A 454 13.59 -9.14 25.65
CA LYS A 454 13.50 -7.67 25.50
C LYS A 454 14.76 -6.98 24.97
N GLU A 455 15.72 -7.75 24.42
CA GLU A 455 16.97 -7.22 23.88
C GLU A 455 16.81 -6.73 22.44
N VAL A 456 15.87 -7.32 21.69
CA VAL A 456 15.62 -7.02 20.28
C VAL A 456 14.30 -6.24 20.14
N PRO A 457 14.30 -5.00 19.62
CA PRO A 457 13.07 -4.27 19.37
C PRO A 457 12.15 -4.99 18.37
N VAL A 458 10.85 -5.03 18.65
CA VAL A 458 9.86 -5.61 17.73
C VAL A 458 8.82 -4.55 17.42
N THR A 459 8.78 -4.07 16.17
CA THR A 459 7.85 -3.04 15.71
C THR A 459 6.71 -3.69 14.91
N GLY A 460 5.46 -3.35 15.20
CA GLY A 460 4.30 -3.88 14.50
C GLY A 460 3.62 -2.86 13.58
N TYR A 461 3.44 -3.21 12.31
CA TYR A 461 2.68 -2.47 11.31
C TYR A 461 1.38 -3.20 10.99
N TYR A 462 0.26 -2.63 11.43
CA TYR A 462 -1.06 -3.27 11.37
C TYR A 462 -2.00 -2.53 10.42
N ILE A 463 -2.95 -3.24 9.79
CA ILE A 463 -4.08 -2.56 9.12
C ILE A 463 -4.78 -1.66 10.14
N GLY A 464 -5.00 -2.14 11.35
CA GLY A 464 -5.34 -1.26 12.45
C GLY A 464 -5.20 -1.87 13.84
N LEU A 465 -5.50 -1.04 14.84
CA LEU A 465 -5.36 -1.37 16.26
C LEU A 465 -6.69 -1.15 17.00
N LYS A 466 -7.10 -2.11 17.85
CA LYS A 466 -8.39 -2.05 18.58
C LYS A 466 -8.28 -1.86 20.09
N GLU A 467 -7.42 -2.64 20.75
CA GLU A 467 -7.16 -2.64 22.19
C GLU A 467 -5.69 -3.03 22.37
N ILE A 468 -4.95 -2.27 23.17
CA ILE A 468 -3.53 -2.49 23.44
C ILE A 468 -3.41 -2.80 24.93
N TYR A 469 -2.84 -3.96 25.24
CA TYR A 469 -2.71 -4.43 26.62
C TYR A 469 -1.45 -3.85 27.26
N ASP A 470 -0.32 -3.91 26.55
CA ASP A 470 0.97 -3.43 27.04
C ASP A 470 1.59 -2.38 26.11
N ILE A 471 2.19 -1.34 26.70
CA ILE A 471 2.87 -0.27 25.96
C ILE A 471 4.32 -0.20 26.46
N GLU A 472 5.25 -0.75 25.68
CA GLU A 472 6.69 -0.64 25.94
C GLU A 472 7.42 0.18 24.85
N PRO A 473 8.49 0.92 25.19
CA PRO A 473 9.23 1.76 24.22
C PRO A 473 9.77 1.00 23.00
N ASN A 474 10.16 -0.27 23.20
CA ASN A 474 10.74 -1.13 22.17
C ASN A 474 9.71 -2.02 21.45
N THR A 475 8.43 -1.87 21.78
CA THR A 475 7.32 -2.56 21.11
C THR A 475 6.41 -1.56 20.39
N LYS A 476 6.98 -0.73 19.51
CA LYS A 476 6.22 0.29 18.77
C LYS A 476 5.15 -0.35 17.89
N ARG A 477 3.99 0.30 17.78
CA ARG A 477 2.82 -0.22 17.03
C ARG A 477 2.21 0.88 16.19
N TYR A 478 1.88 0.56 14.94
CA TYR A 478 1.28 1.49 14.00
C TYR A 478 0.05 0.86 13.36
N GLY A 479 -1.13 1.39 13.68
CA GLY A 479 -2.36 1.12 12.92
C GLY A 479 -2.43 2.04 11.71
N LEU A 480 -2.13 1.51 10.52
CA LEU A 480 -1.89 2.32 9.33
C LEU A 480 -3.19 2.80 8.66
N ASN A 481 -4.26 2.00 8.65
CA ASN A 481 -5.57 2.46 8.17
C ASN A 481 -6.43 3.07 9.28
N PHE A 482 -6.33 2.53 10.49
CA PHE A 482 -6.96 3.09 11.67
C PHE A 482 -6.21 2.68 12.94
N SER A 483 -6.28 3.49 13.98
CA SER A 483 -5.68 3.18 15.26
C SER A 483 -6.46 3.80 16.39
N ILE A 484 -6.63 3.06 17.48
CA ILE A 484 -7.13 3.64 18.73
C ILE A 484 -6.02 4.30 19.57
N TYR A 485 -4.76 4.15 19.15
CA TYR A 485 -3.56 4.58 19.86
C TYR A 485 -2.62 5.40 18.95
N PRO A 486 -2.03 6.51 19.41
CA PRO A 486 -2.19 7.14 20.74
C PRO A 486 -3.51 7.91 20.89
N SER A 487 -4.27 8.09 19.80
CA SER A 487 -5.57 8.74 19.80
C SER A 487 -6.52 8.03 18.83
N HIS A 488 -7.81 8.01 19.15
CA HIS A 488 -8.86 7.48 18.30
C HIS A 488 -9.79 8.61 17.81
N GLY A 489 -10.30 8.49 16.59
CA GLY A 489 -11.31 9.36 16.02
C GLY A 489 -12.50 8.60 15.44
N ILE A 490 -13.45 9.36 14.90
CA ILE A 490 -14.68 8.83 14.29
C ILE A 490 -14.38 7.78 13.22
N SER A 491 -13.37 8.04 12.38
CA SER A 491 -12.98 7.14 11.30
C SER A 491 -12.55 5.77 11.83
N ASP A 492 -11.81 5.74 12.94
CA ASP A 492 -11.27 4.51 13.52
C ASP A 492 -12.38 3.60 14.04
N ASP A 493 -13.39 4.16 14.71
CA ASP A 493 -14.57 3.40 15.18
C ASP A 493 -15.35 2.77 14.02
N ILE A 494 -15.47 3.48 12.90
CA ILE A 494 -16.13 2.97 11.70
C ILE A 494 -15.31 1.84 11.07
N LEU A 495 -14.02 2.04 10.86
CA LEU A 495 -13.16 1.06 10.19
C LEU A 495 -12.94 -0.19 11.04
N LYS A 496 -12.87 -0.05 12.37
CA LYS A 496 -12.79 -1.14 13.35
C LYS A 496 -13.91 -2.17 13.20
N ALA A 497 -15.09 -1.78 12.72
CA ALA A 497 -16.21 -2.69 12.52
C ALA A 497 -15.93 -3.76 11.43
N ASN A 498 -15.00 -3.50 10.51
CA ASN A 498 -14.67 -4.42 9.41
C ASN A 498 -13.62 -5.48 9.80
N GLY A 499 -13.18 -5.53 11.06
CA GLY A 499 -12.03 -6.34 11.45
C GLY A 499 -12.11 -7.82 11.07
N GLN A 500 -13.24 -8.47 11.38
CA GLN A 500 -13.48 -9.87 11.01
C GLN A 500 -13.47 -10.08 9.49
N LEU A 501 -13.98 -9.10 8.74
CA LEU A 501 -14.03 -9.19 7.28
C LEU A 501 -12.63 -9.05 6.67
N TYR A 502 -11.75 -8.22 7.24
CA TYR A 502 -10.36 -8.15 6.81
C TYR A 502 -9.67 -9.51 6.99
N GLU A 503 -9.82 -10.14 8.16
CA GLU A 503 -9.24 -11.47 8.44
C GLU A 503 -9.76 -12.53 7.45
N GLN A 504 -11.08 -12.56 7.20
CA GLN A 504 -11.68 -13.53 6.27
C GLN A 504 -11.22 -13.36 4.82
N LEU A 505 -11.09 -12.14 4.33
CA LEU A 505 -10.65 -11.88 2.96
C LEU A 505 -9.16 -12.15 2.73
N LEU A 506 -8.37 -12.08 3.80
CA LEU A 506 -6.92 -12.25 3.76
C LEU A 506 -6.45 -13.68 4.05
N GLY A 507 -7.37 -14.63 4.24
CA GLY A 507 -7.02 -16.03 4.51
C GLY A 507 -6.01 -16.63 3.53
N ALA A 508 -5.22 -17.60 3.99
CA ALA A 508 -4.20 -18.31 3.21
C ALA A 508 -4.63 -19.74 2.84
N PRO A 509 -4.02 -20.36 1.82
CA PRO A 509 -4.32 -21.75 1.41
C PRO A 509 -3.80 -22.83 2.38
N HIS A 510 -2.97 -22.45 3.35
CA HIS A 510 -2.30 -23.38 4.26
C HIS A 510 -2.82 -23.27 5.69
N GLY A 511 -2.42 -24.23 6.52
CA GLY A 511 -2.91 -24.38 7.89
C GLY A 511 -2.35 -23.35 8.86
N SER A 512 -2.87 -23.40 10.09
CA SER A 512 -2.33 -22.61 11.19
C SER A 512 -1.05 -23.24 11.73
N THR A 513 -0.02 -22.43 11.98
CA THR A 513 1.24 -22.90 12.57
C THR A 513 1.03 -23.30 14.03
N LEU A 514 1.22 -24.57 14.37
CA LEU A 514 1.12 -25.08 15.74
C LEU A 514 2.42 -24.98 16.52
N GLY A 515 3.57 -25.00 15.84
CA GLY A 515 4.90 -25.00 16.43
C GLY A 515 6.01 -25.15 15.39
N TYR A 516 7.21 -25.47 15.84
CA TYR A 516 8.42 -25.54 15.03
C TYR A 516 9.17 -26.86 15.26
N SER A 517 9.80 -27.38 14.21
CA SER A 517 10.66 -28.57 14.26
C SER A 517 11.93 -28.33 13.45
N ILE A 518 12.94 -29.19 13.65
CA ILE A 518 14.12 -29.25 12.80
C ILE A 518 14.11 -30.63 12.16
N VAL A 519 14.06 -30.67 10.83
CA VAL A 519 14.06 -31.90 10.02
C VAL A 519 15.25 -31.80 9.08
N ASP A 520 16.14 -32.80 9.10
CA ASP A 520 17.35 -32.84 8.28
C ASP A 520 18.22 -31.57 8.38
N GLY A 521 18.34 -31.02 9.60
CA GLY A 521 19.10 -29.80 9.87
C GLY A 521 18.43 -28.49 9.43
N SER A 522 17.25 -28.56 8.82
CA SER A 522 16.48 -27.39 8.35
C SER A 522 15.28 -27.10 9.26
N PRO A 523 15.05 -25.84 9.66
CA PRO A 523 13.88 -25.49 10.46
C PRO A 523 12.61 -25.57 9.62
N GLN A 524 11.57 -26.21 10.16
CA GLN A 524 10.26 -26.35 9.53
C GLN A 524 9.15 -25.91 10.50
N THR A 525 8.01 -25.50 9.95
CA THR A 525 6.81 -25.20 10.71
C THR A 525 5.88 -26.41 10.75
N ILE A 526 5.37 -26.73 11.93
CA ILE A 526 4.33 -27.75 12.11
C ILE A 526 2.99 -27.06 11.89
N GLU A 527 2.21 -27.52 10.92
CA GLU A 527 0.96 -26.90 10.50
C GLU A 527 -0.24 -27.82 10.74
N PHE A 528 -1.37 -27.23 11.12
CA PHE A 528 -2.65 -27.91 11.20
C PHE A 528 -3.61 -27.33 10.17
N HIS A 529 -4.12 -28.19 9.29
CA HIS A 529 -5.06 -27.83 8.24
C HIS A 529 -6.46 -28.25 8.64
N GLU A 530 -7.30 -27.28 8.93
CA GLU A 530 -8.74 -27.49 9.10
C GLU A 530 -9.41 -27.59 7.71
N GLU A 531 -10.12 -28.70 7.44
CA GLU A 531 -10.72 -28.96 6.14
C GLU A 531 -11.73 -27.87 5.72
N ASN A 532 -12.47 -27.34 6.69
CA ASN A 532 -13.44 -26.27 6.48
C ASN A 532 -12.77 -24.95 6.05
N GLU A 533 -11.64 -24.59 6.67
CA GLU A 533 -10.88 -23.39 6.30
C GLU A 533 -10.32 -23.53 4.89
N LYS A 534 -9.76 -24.70 4.56
CA LYS A 534 -9.25 -25.01 3.22
C LYS A 534 -10.36 -24.93 2.17
N TYR A 535 -11.52 -25.51 2.45
CA TYR A 535 -12.70 -25.45 1.56
C TYR A 535 -13.14 -24.01 1.31
N VAL A 536 -13.25 -23.19 2.36
CA VAL A 536 -13.61 -21.77 2.21
C VAL A 536 -12.58 -21.02 1.39
N PHE A 537 -11.28 -21.26 1.62
CA PHE A 537 -10.24 -20.63 0.82
C PHE A 537 -10.37 -21.01 -0.66
N ASP A 538 -10.38 -22.31 -0.96
CA ASP A 538 -10.34 -22.84 -2.31
C ASP A 538 -11.60 -22.50 -3.12
N LYS A 539 -12.77 -22.39 -2.48
CA LYS A 539 -14.05 -22.12 -3.16
C LYS A 539 -14.49 -20.66 -3.16
N LEU A 540 -14.09 -19.87 -2.16
CA LEU A 540 -14.66 -18.53 -1.96
C LEU A 540 -13.61 -17.41 -1.96
N ILE A 541 -12.41 -17.63 -1.44
CA ILE A 541 -11.41 -16.57 -1.24
C ILE A 541 -10.42 -16.48 -2.39
N LYS A 542 -9.93 -17.62 -2.91
CA LYS A 542 -8.87 -17.67 -3.93
C LYS A 542 -9.18 -16.77 -5.13
N ASP A 543 -10.33 -16.96 -5.77
CA ASP A 543 -10.68 -16.20 -6.97
C ASP A 543 -10.97 -14.72 -6.66
N VAL A 544 -11.46 -14.42 -5.45
CA VAL A 544 -11.64 -13.04 -4.98
C VAL A 544 -10.29 -12.35 -4.83
N GLN A 545 -9.29 -13.02 -4.25
CA GLN A 545 -7.92 -12.49 -4.12
C GLN A 545 -7.26 -12.26 -5.48
N GLU A 546 -7.40 -13.19 -6.44
CA GLU A 546 -6.88 -12.98 -7.81
C GLU A 546 -7.53 -11.77 -8.48
N TYR A 547 -8.85 -11.64 -8.38
CA TYR A 547 -9.54 -10.47 -8.92
C TYR A 547 -9.14 -9.17 -8.20
N MET A 548 -8.95 -9.20 -6.89
CA MET A 548 -8.43 -8.07 -6.12
C MET A 548 -7.04 -7.65 -6.61
N VAL A 549 -6.14 -8.56 -6.95
CA VAL A 549 -4.81 -8.21 -7.49
C VAL A 549 -4.93 -7.43 -8.80
N LEU A 550 -5.79 -7.85 -9.73
CA LEU A 550 -6.04 -7.12 -10.97
C LEU A 550 -6.57 -5.70 -10.68
N GLU A 551 -7.52 -5.59 -9.76
CA GLU A 551 -8.09 -4.30 -9.36
C GLU A 551 -7.09 -3.41 -8.62
N PHE A 552 -6.13 -3.99 -7.90
CA PHE A 552 -5.03 -3.30 -7.23
C PHE A 552 -4.11 -2.61 -8.25
N GLU A 553 -3.68 -3.33 -9.29
CA GLU A 553 -2.84 -2.79 -10.36
C GLU A 553 -3.57 -1.66 -11.10
N ILE A 554 -4.86 -1.85 -11.41
CA ILE A 554 -5.65 -0.81 -12.05
C ILE A 554 -5.75 0.41 -11.13
N LEU A 555 -6.06 0.21 -9.84
CA LEU A 555 -6.15 1.27 -8.85
C LEU A 555 -4.82 2.04 -8.74
N PHE A 556 -3.69 1.34 -8.74
CA PHE A 556 -2.35 1.94 -8.79
C PHE A 556 -2.19 2.86 -9.99
N LEU A 557 -2.46 2.37 -11.20
CA LEU A 557 -2.29 3.13 -12.44
C LEU A 557 -3.17 4.38 -12.49
N VAL A 558 -4.42 4.30 -12.04
CA VAL A 558 -5.36 5.43 -12.10
C VAL A 558 -5.16 6.45 -10.98
N LEU A 559 -4.57 6.06 -9.84
CA LEU A 559 -4.24 6.94 -8.72
C LEU A 559 -2.85 7.58 -8.84
N ARG A 560 -1.94 6.94 -9.57
CA ARG A 560 -0.59 7.44 -9.84
C ARG A 560 -0.58 8.91 -10.34
N PRO A 561 -1.39 9.31 -11.35
CA PRO A 561 -1.43 10.70 -11.85
C PRO A 561 -2.27 11.65 -10.99
N ILE A 562 -2.72 11.27 -9.80
CA ILE A 562 -3.55 12.12 -8.93
C ILE A 562 -2.78 12.45 -7.65
N ASN A 563 -2.70 13.72 -7.30
CA ASN A 563 -2.15 14.16 -6.01
C ASN A 563 -3.22 14.16 -4.92
N TYR A 564 -3.34 13.07 -4.15
CA TYR A 564 -4.27 12.95 -3.03
C TYR A 564 -3.56 12.96 -1.67
N SER A 565 -4.28 13.38 -0.63
CA SER A 565 -3.78 13.42 0.74
C SER A 565 -4.21 12.20 1.56
N HIS A 566 -3.52 11.96 2.68
CA HIS A 566 -3.94 10.96 3.68
C HIS A 566 -5.39 11.18 4.13
N THR A 567 -5.79 12.44 4.35
CA THR A 567 -7.15 12.81 4.76
C THR A 567 -8.19 12.38 3.74
N MET A 568 -7.92 12.59 2.44
CA MET A 568 -8.83 12.18 1.37
C MET A 568 -9.01 10.66 1.34
N ALA A 569 -7.92 9.90 1.44
CA ALA A 569 -7.96 8.44 1.50
C ALA A 569 -8.73 7.96 2.75
N GLN A 570 -8.47 8.57 3.91
CA GLN A 570 -9.16 8.24 5.16
C GLN A 570 -10.67 8.49 5.08
N GLU A 571 -11.07 9.67 4.58
CA GLU A 571 -12.47 10.02 4.38
C GLU A 571 -13.14 9.06 3.38
N TYR A 572 -12.45 8.68 2.31
CA TYR A 572 -13.00 7.73 1.33
C TYR A 572 -13.23 6.35 1.95
N MET A 573 -12.22 5.76 2.61
CA MET A 573 -12.34 4.45 3.27
C MET A 573 -13.45 4.46 4.33
N THR A 574 -13.54 5.53 5.14
CA THR A 574 -14.61 5.69 6.14
C THR A 574 -15.99 5.69 5.48
N ASN A 575 -16.13 6.47 4.40
CA ASN A 575 -17.39 6.56 3.69
C ASN A 575 -17.77 5.25 3.01
N MET A 576 -16.79 4.52 2.48
CA MET A 576 -16.97 3.21 1.90
C MET A 576 -17.40 2.19 2.95
N ALA A 577 -16.75 2.15 4.12
CA ALA A 577 -17.13 1.30 5.24
C ALA A 577 -18.57 1.58 5.73
N LEU A 578 -18.96 2.87 5.85
CA LEU A 578 -20.34 3.24 6.17
C LEU A 578 -21.35 2.71 5.13
N ARG A 579 -21.05 2.88 3.83
CA ARG A 579 -21.92 2.41 2.75
C ARG A 579 -22.02 0.89 2.75
N ASN A 580 -20.89 0.19 2.77
CA ASN A 580 -20.84 -1.25 2.66
C ASN A 580 -21.40 -1.96 3.90
N GLY A 581 -21.19 -1.39 5.09
CA GLY A 581 -21.73 -1.94 6.34
C GLY A 581 -23.23 -1.72 6.53
N ILE A 582 -23.79 -0.60 6.04
CA ILE A 582 -25.22 -0.30 6.20
C ILE A 582 -26.03 -0.81 5.00
N PHE A 583 -25.57 -0.57 3.77
CA PHE A 583 -26.28 -0.96 2.54
C PHE A 583 -25.89 -2.35 2.02
N THR A 584 -25.46 -3.26 2.89
CA THR A 584 -25.08 -4.62 2.52
C THR A 584 -26.24 -5.34 1.83
N SER A 585 -26.00 -5.90 0.64
CA SER A 585 -27.02 -6.62 -0.15
C SER A 585 -27.20 -8.06 0.35
N LYS A 586 -28.34 -8.69 0.02
CA LYS A 586 -28.58 -10.12 0.31
C LYS A 586 -27.45 -11.03 -0.20
N LYS A 587 -26.93 -10.76 -1.41
CA LYS A 587 -25.80 -11.50 -2.02
C LYS A 587 -24.54 -11.43 -1.13
N LYS A 588 -24.19 -10.23 -0.66
CA LYS A 588 -23.03 -10.02 0.22
C LYS A 588 -23.23 -10.65 1.60
N ILE A 589 -24.43 -10.56 2.17
CA ILE A 589 -24.73 -11.21 3.46
C ILE A 589 -24.63 -12.72 3.35
N LYS A 590 -25.18 -13.31 2.28
CA LYS A 590 -25.04 -14.75 2.02
C LYS A 590 -23.56 -15.15 1.97
N PHE A 591 -22.76 -14.41 1.20
CA PHE A 591 -21.32 -14.65 1.09
C PHE A 591 -20.60 -14.53 2.46
N ILE A 592 -20.87 -13.50 3.25
CA ILE A 592 -20.30 -13.33 4.61
C ILE A 592 -20.70 -14.50 5.52
N ASN A 593 -21.95 -14.96 5.44
CA ASN A 593 -22.40 -16.11 6.21
C ASN A 593 -21.68 -17.40 5.77
N ASP A 594 -21.48 -17.60 4.48
CA ASP A 594 -20.77 -18.76 3.95
C ASP A 594 -19.28 -18.73 4.33
N LEU A 595 -18.63 -17.55 4.31
CA LEU A 595 -17.29 -17.37 4.86
C LEU A 595 -17.20 -17.69 6.36
N SER A 596 -18.22 -17.30 7.12
CA SER A 596 -18.24 -17.50 8.57
C SER A 596 -18.50 -18.95 8.98
N LYS A 597 -19.11 -19.77 8.12
CA LYS A 597 -19.33 -21.20 8.38
C LYS A 597 -18.04 -22.02 8.39
N GLY A 598 -17.03 -21.62 7.63
CA GLY A 598 -15.73 -22.31 7.62
C GLY A 598 -14.63 -21.58 8.39
N PHE A 599 -14.97 -20.58 9.21
CA PHE A 599 -14.00 -19.90 10.06
C PHE A 599 -13.90 -20.62 11.41
N TYR A 600 -12.75 -21.22 11.69
CA TYR A 600 -12.47 -21.93 12.94
C TYR A 600 -11.56 -21.08 13.83
N GLN A 601 -11.85 -20.96 15.12
CA GLN A 601 -10.96 -20.30 16.10
C GLN A 601 -10.40 -21.37 17.05
N ASN A 602 -9.09 -21.60 16.98
CA ASN A 602 -8.36 -22.54 17.84
C ASN A 602 -8.06 -21.94 19.24
N VAL A 603 -9.06 -21.37 19.91
CA VAL A 603 -8.94 -20.85 21.29
C VAL A 603 -10.20 -21.22 22.08
N GLY A 604 -10.04 -22.07 23.10
CA GLY A 604 -11.13 -22.60 23.93
C GLY A 604 -12.04 -23.64 23.25
N GLU A 605 -13.11 -24.05 23.93
CA GLU A 605 -14.06 -25.09 23.48
C GLU A 605 -15.04 -24.65 22.37
N ASN A 606 -15.00 -23.41 21.87
CA ASN A 606 -15.93 -22.92 20.86
C ASN A 606 -15.60 -23.44 19.45
N LYS A 607 -15.92 -24.72 19.19
CA LYS A 607 -15.78 -25.40 17.88
C LYS A 607 -16.86 -25.07 16.85
N VAL A 608 -17.56 -23.93 16.98
CA VAL A 608 -18.69 -23.59 16.10
C VAL A 608 -18.55 -22.16 15.61
N GLY A 609 -18.61 -21.97 14.28
CA GLY A 609 -18.63 -20.65 13.65
C GLY A 609 -19.61 -19.74 14.36
N LEU A 610 -19.09 -18.60 14.86
CA LEU A 610 -19.76 -17.62 15.73
C LEU A 610 -21.28 -17.50 15.49
N ALA A 611 -22.06 -18.35 16.14
CA ALA A 611 -23.50 -18.20 16.24
C ALA A 611 -23.76 -17.12 17.29
N TYR A 612 -24.21 -15.95 16.84
CA TYR A 612 -24.42 -14.80 17.70
C TYR A 612 -25.51 -15.08 18.75
N SER A 613 -25.12 -15.22 20.02
CA SER A 613 -26.07 -15.22 21.13
C SER A 613 -26.35 -13.77 21.55
N PRO A 614 -27.63 -13.32 21.61
CA PRO A 614 -28.00 -11.96 22.04
C PRO A 614 -27.55 -11.59 23.46
N ASN A 615 -27.15 -12.58 24.26
CA ASN A 615 -26.82 -12.45 25.68
C ASN A 615 -25.41 -11.88 25.95
N GLN A 616 -24.59 -11.66 24.92
CA GLN A 616 -23.25 -11.06 25.07
C GLN A 616 -23.23 -9.52 25.13
N LEU A 617 -24.39 -8.85 25.04
CA LEU A 617 -24.48 -7.40 25.17
C LEU A 617 -24.43 -6.99 26.66
N ARG A 618 -23.23 -6.67 27.17
CA ARG A 618 -23.01 -6.15 28.54
C ARG A 618 -23.76 -4.85 28.87
N SER A 619 -24.38 -4.18 27.89
CA SER A 619 -25.02 -2.86 28.03
C SER A 619 -26.51 -2.89 27.71
N SER A 620 -27.34 -2.17 28.50
CA SER A 620 -28.78 -2.08 28.28
C SER A 620 -29.15 -1.45 26.91
N LYS A 621 -30.27 -1.89 26.32
CA LYS A 621 -30.76 -1.38 25.01
C LYS A 621 -30.94 0.15 25.01
N PHE A 622 -31.40 0.71 26.12
CA PHE A 622 -31.58 2.16 26.29
C PHE A 622 -30.25 2.93 26.28
N SER A 623 -29.21 2.38 26.93
CA SER A 623 -27.87 2.97 26.92
C SER A 623 -27.29 3.02 25.51
N LEU A 624 -27.45 1.94 24.73
CA LEU A 624 -27.00 1.88 23.34
C LEU A 624 -27.73 2.89 22.45
N PHE A 625 -29.04 3.09 22.67
CA PHE A 625 -29.81 4.09 21.93
C PHE A 625 -29.35 5.52 22.23
N LYS A 626 -29.13 5.85 23.51
CA LYS A 626 -28.58 7.16 23.92
C LYS A 626 -27.17 7.38 23.34
N GLN A 627 -26.34 6.33 23.33
CA GLN A 627 -25.02 6.37 22.72
C GLN A 627 -25.11 6.56 21.20
N PHE A 628 -26.05 5.91 20.52
CA PHE A 628 -26.27 6.11 19.09
C PHE A 628 -26.65 7.56 18.77
N LEU A 629 -27.51 8.20 19.57
CA LEU A 629 -27.88 9.60 19.34
C LEU A 629 -26.69 10.57 19.51
N ARG A 630 -25.80 10.31 20.47
CA ARG A 630 -24.66 11.20 20.75
C ARG A 630 -23.44 10.90 19.88
N SER A 631 -23.14 9.63 19.69
CA SER A 631 -21.89 9.12 19.12
C SER A 631 -22.16 7.82 18.36
N PRO A 632 -22.89 7.89 17.23
CA PRO A 632 -23.30 6.71 16.50
C PRO A 632 -22.12 5.88 15.97
N GLU A 633 -20.96 6.49 15.78
CA GLU A 633 -19.71 5.83 15.43
C GLU A 633 -19.34 4.68 16.38
N LYS A 634 -19.51 4.87 17.69
CA LYS A 634 -19.17 3.86 18.72
C LYS A 634 -20.08 2.63 18.69
N VAL A 635 -21.30 2.80 18.17
CA VAL A 635 -22.32 1.74 18.07
C VAL A 635 -22.31 1.10 16.68
N PHE A 636 -21.56 1.66 15.71
CA PHE A 636 -21.55 1.21 14.32
C PHE A 636 -21.28 -0.29 14.16
N ARG A 637 -20.33 -0.83 14.93
CA ARG A 637 -20.01 -2.28 14.95
C ARG A 637 -21.21 -3.19 15.29
N LEU A 638 -22.20 -2.68 16.01
CA LEU A 638 -23.45 -3.39 16.33
C LEU A 638 -24.47 -3.19 15.20
N ILE A 639 -24.56 -1.99 14.64
CA ILE A 639 -25.49 -1.66 13.55
C ILE A 639 -25.26 -2.54 12.32
N VAL A 640 -24.00 -2.74 11.93
CA VAL A 640 -23.66 -3.58 10.76
C VAL A 640 -24.07 -5.05 10.93
N LYS A 641 -24.29 -5.52 12.16
CA LYS A 641 -24.70 -6.89 12.46
C LYS A 641 -26.21 -7.10 12.43
N ILE A 642 -27.01 -6.02 12.42
CA ILE A 642 -28.48 -6.11 12.42
C ILE A 642 -28.99 -6.76 11.14
N LYS A 643 -28.48 -6.39 9.96
CA LYS A 643 -28.94 -6.97 8.69
C LYS A 643 -28.61 -8.45 8.54
N PRO A 644 -27.37 -8.91 8.78
CA PRO A 644 -27.06 -10.35 8.81
C PRO A 644 -27.96 -11.13 9.77
N TYR A 645 -28.20 -10.60 10.97
CA TYR A 645 -29.08 -11.23 11.95
C TYR A 645 -30.52 -11.36 11.45
N LEU A 646 -31.10 -10.29 10.88
CA LEU A 646 -32.45 -10.33 10.28
C LEU A 646 -32.52 -11.27 9.07
N TYR A 647 -31.44 -11.39 8.28
CA TYR A 647 -31.37 -12.31 7.16
C TYR A 647 -31.45 -13.78 7.61
N VAL A 648 -30.68 -14.16 8.63
CA VAL A 648 -30.70 -15.52 9.19
C VAL A 648 -32.09 -15.86 9.75
N LYS A 649 -32.82 -14.89 10.29
CA LYS A 649 -34.20 -15.05 10.78
C LYS A 649 -35.28 -15.01 9.69
N GLY A 650 -34.93 -14.90 8.42
CA GLY A 650 -35.90 -14.75 7.32
C GLY A 650 -36.63 -13.39 7.29
N LEU A 651 -36.24 -12.44 8.15
CA LEU A 651 -36.87 -11.13 8.32
C LEU A 651 -36.11 -10.00 7.61
N TYR A 652 -35.38 -10.31 6.53
CA TYR A 652 -34.54 -9.31 5.84
C TYR A 652 -35.33 -8.09 5.34
N TRP A 653 -36.61 -8.22 5.02
CA TRP A 653 -37.45 -7.11 4.57
C TRP A 653 -37.59 -5.98 5.62
N LEU A 654 -37.51 -6.31 6.92
CA LEU A 654 -37.48 -5.33 8.02
C LEU A 654 -36.17 -4.54 8.11
N SER A 655 -35.14 -4.96 7.38
CA SER A 655 -33.81 -4.33 7.45
C SER A 655 -33.73 -2.95 6.77
N TRP A 656 -34.76 -2.54 6.02
CA TRP A 656 -34.76 -1.25 5.32
C TRP A 656 -34.64 -0.06 6.28
N HIS A 657 -35.19 -0.16 7.50
CA HIS A 657 -35.07 0.88 8.53
C HIS A 657 -33.62 1.13 8.96
N VAL A 658 -32.75 0.10 8.89
CA VAL A 658 -31.32 0.24 9.22
C VAL A 658 -30.63 1.22 8.26
N ASN A 659 -31.14 1.39 7.04
CA ASN A 659 -30.60 2.34 6.08
C ASN A 659 -30.68 3.79 6.59
N MET A 660 -31.65 4.12 7.44
CA MET A 660 -31.77 5.45 8.02
C MET A 660 -30.59 5.82 8.92
N ALA A 661 -29.92 4.82 9.52
CA ALA A 661 -28.74 5.05 10.32
C ALA A 661 -27.62 5.72 9.50
N TYR A 662 -27.49 5.42 8.21
CA TYR A 662 -26.48 6.05 7.35
C TYR A 662 -26.66 7.57 7.25
N TYR A 663 -27.89 8.00 6.93
CA TYR A 663 -28.20 9.42 6.80
C TYR A 663 -28.08 10.15 8.13
N TYR A 664 -28.53 9.53 9.22
CA TYR A 664 -28.38 10.07 10.56
C TYR A 664 -26.90 10.25 10.94
N MET A 665 -26.06 9.24 10.73
CA MET A 665 -24.61 9.32 11.00
C MET A 665 -23.95 10.42 10.18
N LYS A 666 -24.27 10.53 8.88
CA LYS A 666 -23.78 11.60 8.02
C LYS A 666 -24.16 12.99 8.52
N PHE A 667 -25.42 13.15 8.92
CA PHE A 667 -25.89 14.39 9.50
C PHE A 667 -25.18 14.69 10.83
N ASN A 668 -25.07 13.71 11.74
CA ASN A 668 -24.39 13.86 13.03
C ASN A 668 -22.92 14.29 12.85
N PHE A 669 -22.18 13.64 11.95
CA PHE A 669 -20.78 14.00 11.66
C PHE A 669 -20.65 15.38 11.05
N TRP A 670 -21.56 15.76 10.14
CA TRP A 670 -21.59 17.09 9.57
C TRP A 670 -21.90 18.16 10.62
N VAL A 671 -22.87 17.92 11.51
CA VAL A 671 -23.20 18.83 12.61
C VAL A 671 -21.99 19.00 13.53
N LYS A 672 -21.34 17.90 13.96
CA LYS A 672 -20.11 17.94 14.76
C LYS A 672 -19.02 18.78 14.09
N LYS A 673 -18.75 18.55 12.80
CA LYS A 673 -17.72 19.28 12.05
C LYS A 673 -18.05 20.77 11.85
N LYS A 674 -19.32 21.11 11.60
CA LYS A 674 -19.75 22.49 11.28
C LYS A 674 -19.96 23.35 12.53
N TRP A 675 -20.61 22.82 13.56
CA TRP A 675 -21.01 23.58 14.75
C TRP A 675 -20.01 23.49 15.90
N PHE A 676 -19.12 22.50 15.88
CA PHE A 676 -18.07 22.32 16.90
C PHE A 676 -16.67 22.25 16.26
N PRO A 677 -16.26 23.27 15.47
CA PRO A 677 -15.01 23.24 14.70
C PRO A 677 -13.75 23.23 15.56
N LYS A 678 -13.84 23.66 16.83
CA LYS A 678 -12.73 23.56 17.80
C LYS A 678 -12.42 22.13 18.23
N SER A 679 -13.23 21.14 17.81
CA SER A 679 -13.06 19.71 18.15
C SER A 679 -12.98 19.41 19.65
N LEU A 680 -13.54 20.28 20.50
CA LEU A 680 -13.52 20.13 21.96
C LEU A 680 -14.53 19.10 22.48
N LEU A 681 -15.55 18.77 21.66
CA LEU A 681 -16.42 17.64 21.95
C LEU A 681 -15.68 16.35 21.62
N LYS A 682 -14.98 15.77 22.61
CA LYS A 682 -14.56 14.37 22.52
C LYS A 682 -15.80 13.49 22.36
N SER A 683 -15.78 12.63 21.34
CA SER A 683 -16.79 11.58 21.11
C SER A 683 -16.86 10.64 22.29
#